data_AF-G0EQQ3-F1
#
_entry.id   AF-G0EQQ3-F1
#
_cell.length_a   1.000
_cell.length_b   1.000
_cell.length_c   1.000
_cell.angle_alpha   90.00
_cell.angle_beta   90.00
_cell.angle_gamma   90.00
#
_symmetry.space_group_name_H-M   'P 1'
#
loop_
_entity.id
_entity.type
_entity.pdbx_description
1 polymer ?
#
loop_
_entity_poly.entity_id
_entity_poly.type
_entity_poly.pdbx_seq_one_letter_code
_entity_poly.pdbx_strand_id
1 'polypeptide(L)'
;MTYKKEYELPSHYIERVRALDKEISPIPGFYKFSRTPFWREILDNMSPKSPYQKIVVMKGVQIGATTGILENIIAYNIGCDPKPQLYISADKELVKMNMEIKVERMIDSCKLRDRIFSQTGVNTKKTGDTSLQKDYIGGFLIAIGAQNPGKLRSMSFPVILFDELDGMPDKIGKEGDPVSLADNRTNAYASKRKILYISTPLVEQTSKIYKLYKEGDQRKFFVPCIKCKKKQELIFHGITETGHTYGIVFSHNNGEIDYSSVGYKCKYCGHIMKNHDKSIILQEGEWISTSKSKDPKLISYHISALYSAVGMFSWEDIVQKWSKCWDIKNNRLKDKEEYREFRNLMQGLPFEERGEAIRADKVKQNRSYHYLKNQINNKNFIEETGSGILLLTSAVDVQKNGLWVDIRGWCERGISYLIDAFFIEGETENYNSIVWKQLDDIVMNKNWISDDEKIYRINSTFIDSGKYTDYVYEFCKHYSYGVYAIKGNDYIQGGLTYKAFNRDTILKAGLSLALHINTTKQKDFIARTLNLPRETNKLLPDWYINFPNDFADDYFDHYSAENRIDEYDKITNKYIRTRWKLTAGRENHLFDTHCYNLANLEFFAFNICKYELNIEYLNWKDFWEYSKQGYFYDEIK
;
A
#
# COMPACT_ATOMS: atom_id res chain seq x y z
N MET A 1 -10.77 49.30 -28.43
CA MET A 1 -11.69 48.15 -28.51
C MET A 1 -10.88 46.88 -28.53
N THR A 2 -10.76 46.19 -27.39
CA THR A 2 -10.13 44.87 -27.31
C THR A 2 -11.08 43.87 -27.95
N TYR A 3 -10.79 43.45 -29.19
CA TYR A 3 -11.52 42.36 -29.84
C TYR A 3 -11.46 41.14 -28.91
N LYS A 4 -12.62 40.75 -28.36
CA LYS A 4 -12.74 39.56 -27.52
C LYS A 4 -12.51 38.37 -28.44
N LYS A 5 -11.28 37.84 -28.46
CA LYS A 5 -10.92 36.67 -29.28
C LYS A 5 -11.87 35.52 -28.92
N GLU A 6 -12.74 35.13 -29.84
CA GLU A 6 -13.63 33.99 -29.64
C GLU A 6 -12.82 32.70 -29.78
N TYR A 7 -12.49 32.08 -28.65
CA TYR A 7 -11.85 30.78 -28.65
C TYR A 7 -12.86 29.68 -28.96
N GLU A 8 -12.64 28.95 -30.04
CA GLU A 8 -13.29 27.67 -30.31
C GLU A 8 -12.91 26.66 -29.21
N LEU A 9 -13.83 25.77 -28.87
CA LEU A 9 -13.54 24.67 -27.94
C LEU A 9 -12.53 23.69 -28.57
N PRO A 10 -11.55 23.20 -27.80
CA PRO A 10 -10.60 22.20 -28.27
C PRO A 10 -11.22 21.02 -29.02
N SER A 11 -12.33 20.46 -28.53
CA SER A 11 -12.97 19.32 -29.17
C SER A 11 -13.52 19.65 -30.56
N HIS A 12 -14.20 20.79 -30.73
CA HIS A 12 -14.74 21.25 -32.02
C HIS A 12 -13.63 21.50 -33.04
N TYR A 13 -12.55 22.15 -32.61
CA TYR A 13 -11.38 22.39 -33.45
C TYR A 13 -10.82 21.07 -33.99
N ILE A 14 -10.63 20.08 -33.12
CA ILE A 14 -10.05 18.78 -33.47
C ILE A 14 -10.94 17.99 -34.41
N GLU A 15 -12.25 17.91 -34.16
CA GLU A 15 -13.18 17.17 -35.05
C GLU A 15 -13.20 17.75 -36.47
N ARG A 16 -12.90 19.04 -36.64
CA ARG A 16 -12.80 19.69 -37.95
C ARG A 16 -11.50 19.39 -38.67
N VAL A 17 -10.35 19.41 -37.97
CA VAL A 17 -9.03 19.44 -38.62
C VAL A 17 -8.29 18.11 -38.62
N ARG A 18 -8.57 17.23 -37.64
CA ARG A 18 -7.75 16.05 -37.40
C ARG A 18 -8.30 14.83 -38.12
N ALA A 19 -7.50 14.26 -39.02
CA ALA A 19 -7.72 12.92 -39.55
C ALA A 19 -6.80 11.90 -38.84
N LEU A 20 -7.17 10.63 -38.82
CA LEU A 20 -6.32 9.54 -38.36
C LEU A 20 -6.04 8.59 -39.53
N ASP A 21 -4.76 8.30 -39.74
CA ASP A 21 -4.31 7.37 -40.78
C ASP A 21 -4.47 5.92 -40.35
N LYS A 22 -4.63 5.04 -41.35
CA LYS A 22 -4.76 3.58 -41.17
C LYS A 22 -3.57 2.93 -40.47
N GLU A 23 -2.38 3.52 -40.58
CA GLU A 23 -1.15 2.97 -40.00
C GLU A 23 -1.05 3.13 -38.47
N ILE A 24 -1.84 4.03 -37.88
CA ILE A 24 -1.63 4.48 -36.48
C ILE A 24 -2.88 4.25 -35.63
N SER A 25 -4.05 4.29 -36.25
CA SER A 25 -5.32 4.09 -35.55
C SER A 25 -6.03 2.85 -36.06
N PRO A 26 -6.56 2.00 -35.15
CA PRO A 26 -7.46 0.92 -35.54
C PRO A 26 -8.75 1.44 -36.18
N ILE A 27 -9.02 2.76 -36.10
CA ILE A 27 -10.23 3.37 -36.63
C ILE A 27 -9.90 4.66 -37.43
N PRO A 28 -9.52 4.53 -38.71
CA PRO A 28 -9.10 5.66 -39.56
C PRO A 28 -10.24 6.64 -39.87
N GLY A 29 -9.87 7.81 -40.40
CA GLY A 29 -10.78 8.89 -40.81
C GLY A 29 -10.74 10.09 -39.86
N PHE A 30 -11.65 11.05 -40.05
CA PHE A 30 -11.75 12.21 -39.16
C PHE A 30 -11.94 11.79 -37.70
N TYR A 31 -11.20 12.45 -36.80
CA TYR A 31 -11.31 12.22 -35.37
C TYR A 31 -12.72 12.60 -34.91
N LYS A 32 -13.40 11.68 -34.23
CA LYS A 32 -14.76 11.89 -33.71
C LYS A 32 -14.79 11.54 -32.24
N PHE A 33 -15.13 12.50 -31.38
CA PHE A 33 -15.31 12.21 -29.95
C PHE A 33 -16.54 11.34 -29.71
N SER A 34 -17.46 11.17 -30.66
CA SER A 34 -18.54 10.18 -30.50
C SER A 34 -18.05 8.74 -30.31
N ARG A 35 -16.79 8.43 -30.69
CA ARG A 35 -16.16 7.13 -30.43
C ARG A 35 -15.53 7.03 -29.03
N THR A 36 -14.98 8.12 -28.53
CA THR A 36 -14.36 8.23 -27.20
C THR A 36 -14.90 9.45 -26.44
N PRO A 37 -16.20 9.47 -26.11
CA PRO A 37 -16.91 10.67 -25.66
C PRO A 37 -16.41 11.19 -24.32
N PHE A 38 -15.90 10.30 -23.47
CA PHE A 38 -15.28 10.63 -22.20
C PHE A 38 -14.06 11.56 -22.31
N TRP A 39 -13.39 11.64 -23.48
CA TRP A 39 -12.28 12.58 -23.69
C TRP A 39 -12.71 14.02 -24.01
N ARG A 40 -13.96 14.23 -24.46
CA ARG A 40 -14.42 15.55 -24.92
C ARG A 40 -14.34 16.60 -23.81
N GLU A 41 -14.97 16.33 -22.66
CA GLU A 41 -14.99 17.25 -21.52
C GLU A 41 -13.60 17.52 -20.96
N ILE A 42 -12.76 16.49 -20.87
CA ILE A 42 -11.39 16.60 -20.35
C ILE A 42 -10.57 17.54 -21.25
N LEU A 43 -10.66 17.35 -22.57
CA LEU A 43 -9.97 18.20 -23.54
C LEU A 43 -10.52 19.63 -23.54
N ASP A 44 -11.84 19.80 -23.49
CA ASP A 44 -12.47 21.13 -23.48
C ASP A 44 -12.13 21.92 -22.21
N ASN A 45 -11.87 21.25 -21.09
CA ASN A 45 -11.38 21.88 -19.88
C ASN A 45 -9.94 22.42 -19.98
N MET A 46 -9.19 22.04 -21.02
CA MET A 46 -7.92 22.68 -21.36
C MET A 46 -8.09 24.02 -22.10
N SER A 47 -9.32 24.38 -22.51
CA SER A 47 -9.62 25.68 -23.14
C SER A 47 -9.30 26.85 -22.20
N PRO A 48 -8.80 28.00 -22.72
CA PRO A 48 -8.63 29.22 -21.94
C PRO A 48 -9.91 29.72 -21.24
N LYS A 49 -11.09 29.33 -21.74
CA LYS A 49 -12.40 29.69 -21.17
C LYS A 49 -12.76 28.86 -19.93
N SER A 50 -12.15 27.68 -19.75
CA SER A 50 -12.45 26.81 -18.61
C SER A 50 -11.81 27.37 -17.33
N PRO A 51 -12.54 27.36 -16.19
CA PRO A 51 -12.06 27.90 -14.92
C PRO A 51 -10.95 27.02 -14.29
N TYR A 52 -10.83 25.76 -14.72
CA TYR A 52 -9.87 24.82 -14.17
C TYR A 52 -8.47 25.11 -14.71
N GLN A 53 -7.47 25.03 -13.85
CA GLN A 53 -6.06 25.17 -14.21
C GLN A 53 -5.32 23.84 -14.15
N LYS A 54 -5.77 22.91 -13.31
CA LYS A 54 -5.18 21.60 -13.13
C LYS A 54 -6.21 20.53 -13.51
N ILE A 55 -5.86 19.69 -14.48
CA ILE A 55 -6.70 18.61 -14.99
C ILE A 55 -5.97 17.31 -14.70
N VAL A 56 -6.55 16.46 -13.86
CA VAL A 56 -5.94 15.20 -13.40
C VAL A 56 -6.71 14.02 -13.98
N VAL A 57 -6.03 13.10 -14.66
CA VAL A 57 -6.64 11.93 -15.30
C VAL A 57 -5.92 10.66 -14.84
N MET A 58 -6.48 10.01 -13.83
CA MET A 58 -6.05 8.69 -13.38
C MET A 58 -6.76 7.61 -14.20
N LYS A 59 -6.03 6.80 -14.97
CA LYS A 59 -6.67 5.97 -15.99
C LYS A 59 -6.10 4.56 -16.13
N GLY A 60 -6.89 3.66 -16.70
CA GLY A 60 -6.42 2.37 -17.21
C GLY A 60 -5.71 2.49 -18.57
N VAL A 61 -5.02 1.44 -19.03
CA VAL A 61 -4.36 1.42 -20.34
C VAL A 61 -5.35 1.19 -21.48
N GLN A 62 -4.88 1.38 -22.73
CA GLN A 62 -5.61 1.01 -23.95
C GLN A 62 -6.98 1.68 -24.14
N ILE A 63 -7.15 2.89 -23.61
CA ILE A 63 -8.36 3.73 -23.77
C ILE A 63 -8.11 5.00 -24.62
N GLY A 64 -6.95 5.08 -25.28
CA GLY A 64 -6.66 6.16 -26.23
C GLY A 64 -6.39 7.53 -25.62
N ALA A 65 -5.94 7.62 -24.37
CA ALA A 65 -5.68 8.89 -23.68
C ALA A 65 -4.60 9.77 -24.38
N THR A 66 -3.51 9.16 -24.87
CA THR A 66 -2.44 9.89 -25.57
C THR A 66 -2.99 10.60 -26.82
N THR A 67 -3.71 9.88 -27.68
CA THR A 67 -4.31 10.46 -28.88
C THR A 67 -5.47 11.40 -28.55
N GLY A 68 -6.36 10.98 -27.65
CA GLY A 68 -7.61 11.69 -27.36
C GLY A 68 -7.47 12.94 -26.51
N ILE A 69 -6.40 13.05 -25.73
CA ILE A 69 -6.13 14.22 -24.89
C ILE A 69 -4.80 14.86 -25.31
N LEU A 70 -3.67 14.17 -25.16
CA LEU A 70 -2.33 14.77 -25.23
C LEU A 70 -1.99 15.31 -26.62
N GLU A 71 -2.14 14.49 -27.66
CA GLU A 71 -1.90 14.91 -29.04
C GLU A 71 -2.90 15.99 -29.48
N ASN A 72 -4.17 15.85 -29.08
CA ASN A 72 -5.24 16.80 -29.40
C ASN A 72 -5.00 18.18 -28.79
N ILE A 73 -4.56 18.25 -27.52
CA ILE A 73 -4.30 19.56 -26.90
C ILE A 73 -3.05 20.23 -27.50
N ILE A 74 -2.04 19.44 -27.87
CA ILE A 74 -0.87 19.94 -28.61
C ILE A 74 -1.32 20.55 -29.94
N ALA A 75 -2.12 19.82 -30.72
CA ALA A 75 -2.64 20.29 -32.01
C ALA A 75 -3.45 21.59 -31.87
N TYR A 76 -4.33 21.66 -30.87
CA TYR A 76 -5.13 22.86 -30.57
C TYR A 76 -4.25 24.07 -30.24
N ASN A 77 -3.24 23.88 -29.40
CA ASN A 77 -2.32 24.94 -29.01
C ASN A 77 -1.31 25.31 -30.10
N ILE A 78 -1.17 24.55 -31.19
CA ILE A 78 -0.39 24.96 -32.38
C ILE A 78 -1.29 25.69 -33.39
N GLY A 79 -2.50 25.17 -33.60
CA GLY A 79 -3.37 25.58 -34.68
C GLY A 79 -4.40 26.66 -34.34
N CYS A 80 -4.98 26.62 -33.14
CA CYS A 80 -6.08 27.50 -32.72
C CYS A 80 -5.65 28.55 -31.69
N ASP A 81 -4.91 28.14 -30.66
CA ASP A 81 -4.42 29.03 -29.61
C ASP A 81 -2.90 28.91 -29.37
N PRO A 82 -2.07 29.40 -30.32
CA PRO A 82 -0.62 29.40 -30.23
C PRO A 82 -0.07 29.91 -28.90
N LYS A 83 0.71 29.05 -28.20
CA LYS A 83 1.40 29.39 -26.95
C LYS A 83 2.54 28.41 -26.64
N PRO A 84 3.52 28.76 -25.79
CA PRO A 84 4.53 27.82 -25.34
C PRO A 84 3.95 26.63 -24.56
N GLN A 85 4.44 25.42 -24.84
CA GLN A 85 3.99 24.17 -24.25
C GLN A 85 5.18 23.34 -23.79
N LEU A 86 5.06 22.69 -22.63
CA LEU A 86 6.02 21.74 -22.12
C LEU A 86 5.40 20.35 -22.01
N TYR A 87 5.94 19.38 -22.72
CA TYR A 87 5.57 17.97 -22.62
C TYR A 87 6.64 17.22 -21.82
N ILE A 88 6.21 16.55 -20.75
CA ILE A 88 7.07 15.79 -19.84
C ILE A 88 6.56 14.36 -19.75
N SER A 89 7.44 13.39 -19.91
CA SER A 89 7.16 11.98 -19.57
C SER A 89 8.30 11.41 -18.71
N ALA A 90 8.15 10.19 -18.21
CA ALA A 90 9.07 9.55 -17.27
C ALA A 90 10.52 9.51 -17.76
N ASP A 91 10.70 9.28 -19.07
CA ASP A 91 12.00 9.00 -19.69
C ASP A 91 12.23 9.80 -20.99
N LYS A 92 13.49 10.13 -21.30
CA LYS A 92 13.83 10.98 -22.45
C LYS A 92 13.66 10.24 -23.78
N GLU A 93 14.04 8.97 -23.85
CA GLU A 93 13.93 8.13 -25.03
C GLU A 93 12.45 7.90 -25.37
N LEU A 94 11.61 7.67 -24.34
CA LEU A 94 10.16 7.56 -24.52
C LEU A 94 9.55 8.85 -25.08
N VAL A 95 9.96 10.01 -24.56
CA VAL A 95 9.50 11.31 -25.07
C VAL A 95 9.89 11.50 -26.52
N LYS A 96 11.15 11.20 -26.87
CA LYS A 96 11.65 11.30 -28.24
C LYS A 96 10.85 10.41 -29.19
N MET A 97 10.61 9.16 -28.80
CA MET A 97 9.80 8.20 -29.56
C MET A 97 8.36 8.72 -29.76
N ASN A 98 7.72 9.22 -28.71
CA ASN A 98 6.36 9.77 -28.80
C ASN A 98 6.32 11.02 -29.71
N MET A 99 7.33 11.88 -29.65
CA MET A 99 7.44 13.04 -30.54
C MET A 99 7.56 12.60 -32.01
N GLU A 100 8.50 11.71 -32.32
CA GLU A 100 8.80 11.26 -33.69
C GLU A 100 7.68 10.41 -34.30
N ILE A 101 7.03 9.55 -33.52
CA ILE A 101 6.03 8.59 -34.03
C ILE A 101 4.60 9.15 -33.94
N LYS A 102 4.26 9.91 -32.90
CA LYS A 102 2.88 10.34 -32.67
C LYS A 102 2.67 11.82 -32.97
N VAL A 103 3.53 12.69 -32.43
CA VAL A 103 3.35 14.14 -32.58
C VAL A 103 3.61 14.59 -34.03
N GLU A 104 4.64 14.06 -34.70
CA GLU A 104 4.90 14.34 -36.12
C GLU A 104 3.69 14.03 -37.00
N ARG A 105 3.18 12.81 -36.87
CA ARG A 105 2.03 12.34 -37.63
C ARG A 105 0.77 13.12 -37.26
N MET A 106 0.61 13.49 -35.99
CA MET A 106 -0.47 14.39 -35.59
C MET A 106 -0.37 15.73 -36.32
N ILE A 107 0.82 16.34 -36.40
CA ILE A 107 1.05 17.63 -37.09
C ILE A 107 0.62 17.52 -38.56
N ASP A 108 1.05 16.46 -39.25
CA ASP A 108 0.67 16.22 -40.65
C ASP A 108 -0.83 16.00 -40.80
N SER A 109 -1.41 15.16 -39.94
CA SER A 109 -2.82 14.79 -39.98
C SER A 109 -3.77 15.96 -39.68
N CYS A 110 -3.28 16.97 -38.96
CA CYS A 110 -4.00 18.22 -38.68
C CYS A 110 -3.67 19.33 -39.69
N LYS A 111 -2.83 19.06 -40.70
CA LYS A 111 -2.30 20.04 -41.67
C LYS A 111 -1.67 21.25 -40.98
N LEU A 112 -0.78 20.99 -40.01
CA LEU A 112 -0.08 22.02 -39.22
C LEU A 112 1.40 22.16 -39.60
N ARG A 113 1.89 21.36 -40.56
CA ARG A 113 3.31 21.31 -40.93
C ARG A 113 3.85 22.65 -41.42
N ASP A 114 3.04 23.40 -42.15
CA ASP A 114 3.30 24.76 -42.65
C ASP A 114 3.47 25.81 -41.53
N ARG A 115 3.02 25.50 -40.32
CA ARG A 115 3.18 26.37 -39.15
C ARG A 115 4.47 26.13 -38.38
N ILE A 116 5.18 25.03 -38.64
CA ILE A 116 6.38 24.65 -37.91
C ILE A 116 7.60 25.23 -38.61
N PHE A 117 8.19 26.27 -38.03
CA PHE A 117 9.41 26.88 -38.55
C PHE A 117 10.12 27.74 -37.48
N SER A 118 11.44 27.87 -37.64
CA SER A 118 12.29 28.69 -36.78
C SER A 118 11.90 30.16 -36.83
N GLN A 119 11.67 30.74 -35.65
CA GLN A 119 11.36 32.17 -35.52
C GLN A 119 12.62 33.06 -35.54
N THR A 120 13.82 32.47 -35.40
CA THR A 120 15.08 33.23 -35.47
C THR A 120 15.55 33.30 -36.92
N GLY A 121 15.12 34.33 -37.65
CA GLY A 121 15.44 34.56 -39.08
C GLY A 121 16.93 34.80 -39.40
N VAL A 122 17.83 34.67 -38.43
CA VAL A 122 19.27 34.97 -38.57
C VAL A 122 20.08 33.74 -39.02
N ASN A 123 19.54 32.52 -38.89
CA ASN A 123 20.29 31.30 -39.21
C ASN A 123 19.42 30.32 -40.01
N THR A 124 19.59 30.33 -41.33
CA THR A 124 18.84 29.50 -42.31
C THR A 124 19.03 27.99 -42.11
N LYS A 125 19.98 27.57 -41.27
CA LYS A 125 20.18 26.16 -40.88
C LYS A 125 19.27 25.69 -39.75
N LYS A 126 18.66 26.59 -38.97
CA LYS A 126 17.73 26.21 -37.89
C LYS A 126 16.33 26.10 -38.47
N THR A 127 15.81 24.87 -38.57
CA THR A 127 14.46 24.61 -39.08
C THR A 127 13.37 24.96 -38.07
N GLY A 128 13.68 25.01 -36.77
CA GLY A 128 12.66 25.08 -35.70
C GLY A 128 11.89 23.76 -35.54
N ASP A 129 12.35 22.70 -36.21
CA ASP A 129 11.73 21.39 -36.26
C ASP A 129 12.77 20.33 -35.89
N THR A 130 12.72 19.83 -34.65
CA THR A 130 13.66 18.83 -34.11
C THR A 130 12.92 17.75 -33.33
N SER A 131 13.57 16.62 -33.05
CA SER A 131 12.93 15.48 -32.36
C SER A 131 12.37 15.78 -30.96
N LEU A 132 12.78 16.88 -30.31
CA LEU A 132 12.30 17.28 -28.98
C LEU A 132 11.75 18.72 -28.93
N GLN A 133 11.71 19.42 -30.06
CA GLN A 133 11.24 20.80 -30.10
C GLN A 133 10.58 21.14 -31.44
N LYS A 134 9.42 21.80 -31.39
CA LYS A 134 8.70 22.37 -32.54
C LYS A 134 8.43 23.85 -32.30
N ASP A 135 8.94 24.72 -33.15
CA ASP A 135 8.72 26.16 -33.09
C ASP A 135 7.60 26.57 -34.06
N TYR A 136 6.76 27.53 -33.66
CA TYR A 136 5.66 28.05 -34.48
C TYR A 136 5.36 29.51 -34.11
N ILE A 137 4.62 30.22 -34.96
CA ILE A 137 4.22 31.59 -34.64
C ILE A 137 3.40 31.59 -33.34
N GLY A 138 3.83 32.37 -32.35
CA GLY A 138 3.14 32.52 -31.07
C GLY A 138 3.52 31.49 -30.00
N GLY A 139 4.41 30.53 -30.27
CA GLY A 139 4.83 29.55 -29.28
C GLY A 139 5.85 28.52 -29.73
N PHE A 140 6.06 27.54 -28.89
CA PHE A 140 6.90 26.38 -29.17
C PHE A 140 6.46 25.21 -28.31
N LEU A 141 6.66 23.99 -28.77
CA LEU A 141 6.52 22.77 -27.99
C LEU A 141 7.92 22.28 -27.64
N ILE A 142 8.23 22.13 -26.35
CA ILE A 142 9.44 21.47 -25.87
C ILE A 142 9.06 20.18 -25.16
N ALA A 143 9.78 19.11 -25.47
CA ALA A 143 9.58 17.79 -24.90
C ALA A 143 10.83 17.36 -24.10
N ILE A 144 10.63 16.93 -22.85
CA ILE A 144 11.73 16.54 -21.95
C ILE A 144 11.39 15.28 -21.14
N GLY A 145 12.41 14.47 -20.85
CA GLY A 145 12.29 13.41 -19.84
C GLY A 145 12.41 13.98 -18.43
N ALA A 146 11.66 13.42 -17.48
CA ALA A 146 11.62 13.89 -16.11
C ALA A 146 13.01 13.93 -15.45
N GLN A 147 13.94 13.05 -15.83
CA GLN A 147 15.28 12.96 -15.22
C GLN A 147 16.24 14.11 -15.53
N ASN A 148 15.88 15.09 -16.37
CA ASN A 148 16.78 16.18 -16.77
C ASN A 148 16.34 17.55 -16.22
N PRO A 149 16.79 17.94 -15.00
CA PRO A 149 16.22 19.06 -14.27
C PRO A 149 16.78 20.42 -14.72
N GLY A 150 17.94 20.44 -15.40
CA GLY A 150 18.57 21.67 -15.89
C GLY A 150 17.71 22.41 -16.92
N LYS A 151 16.99 21.66 -17.78
CA LYS A 151 16.07 22.23 -18.77
C LYS A 151 14.75 22.71 -18.17
N LEU A 152 14.36 22.20 -17.00
CA LEU A 152 13.13 22.61 -16.31
C LEU A 152 13.21 24.02 -15.72
N ARG A 153 14.40 24.58 -15.51
CA ARG A 153 14.56 25.86 -14.78
C ARG A 153 14.52 27.11 -15.66
N SER A 154 14.83 27.00 -16.94
CA SER A 154 15.18 28.17 -17.77
C SER A 154 13.99 28.87 -18.43
N MET A 155 12.82 28.23 -18.54
CA MET A 155 11.68 28.76 -19.30
C MET A 155 10.37 28.69 -18.51
N SER A 156 9.48 29.64 -18.75
CA SER A 156 8.13 29.67 -18.19
C SER A 156 7.12 29.20 -19.23
N PHE A 157 6.19 28.34 -18.83
CA PHE A 157 5.23 27.71 -19.75
C PHE A 157 3.78 27.96 -19.28
N PRO A 158 2.88 28.47 -20.14
CA PRO A 158 1.45 28.53 -19.83
C PRO A 158 0.76 27.16 -19.92
N VAL A 159 1.35 26.18 -20.62
CA VAL A 159 0.81 24.81 -20.71
C VAL A 159 1.89 23.79 -20.35
N ILE A 160 1.57 22.90 -19.41
CA ILE A 160 2.41 21.75 -19.06
C ILE A 160 1.58 20.48 -19.17
N LEU A 161 2.13 19.47 -19.84
CA LEU A 161 1.51 18.17 -20.10
C LEU A 161 2.40 17.08 -19.49
N PHE A 162 2.00 16.53 -18.35
CA PHE A 162 2.63 15.38 -17.74
C PHE A 162 1.96 14.09 -18.24
N ASP A 163 2.72 13.25 -18.92
CA ASP A 163 2.36 11.87 -19.24
C ASP A 163 3.15 10.90 -18.37
N GLU A 164 2.56 9.75 -18.06
CA GLU A 164 3.17 8.73 -17.19
C GLU A 164 3.68 9.29 -15.85
N LEU A 165 2.91 10.18 -15.21
CA LEU A 165 3.28 10.87 -13.97
C LEU A 165 3.83 9.94 -12.87
N ASP A 166 3.21 8.79 -12.65
CA ASP A 166 3.63 7.84 -11.61
C ASP A 166 4.98 7.17 -11.90
N GLY A 167 5.41 7.12 -13.16
CA GLY A 167 6.73 6.64 -13.56
C GLY A 167 7.84 7.67 -13.32
N MET A 168 7.51 8.92 -12.97
CA MET A 168 8.51 9.96 -12.72
C MET A 168 9.19 9.78 -11.36
N PRO A 169 10.50 10.06 -11.24
CA PRO A 169 11.22 9.93 -9.98
C PRO A 169 10.69 10.92 -8.93
N ASP A 170 10.70 10.54 -7.65
CA ASP A 170 10.27 11.42 -6.54
C ASP A 170 11.24 12.58 -6.31
N LYS A 171 12.52 12.41 -6.65
CA LYS A 171 13.57 13.42 -6.47
C LYS A 171 14.62 13.28 -7.55
N ILE A 172 15.12 14.42 -8.03
CA ILE A 172 16.24 14.46 -8.97
C ILE A 172 17.44 15.12 -8.29
N GLY A 173 18.48 14.33 -8.07
CA GLY A 173 19.71 14.79 -7.42
C GLY A 173 19.45 15.53 -6.09
N LYS A 174 19.97 16.75 -5.96
CA LYS A 174 19.72 17.64 -4.80
C LYS A 174 18.60 18.66 -5.04
N GLU A 175 17.99 18.68 -6.22
CA GLU A 175 17.19 19.82 -6.69
C GLU A 175 15.68 19.73 -6.38
N GLY A 176 15.19 18.55 -5.97
CA GLY A 176 13.81 18.36 -5.52
C GLY A 176 12.96 17.50 -6.45
N ASP A 177 11.63 17.57 -6.27
CA ASP A 177 10.64 16.83 -7.06
C ASP A 177 10.44 17.47 -8.45
N PRO A 178 10.60 16.72 -9.57
CA PRO A 178 10.40 17.24 -10.93
C PRO A 178 9.04 17.86 -11.17
N VAL A 179 7.98 17.28 -10.58
CA VAL A 179 6.61 17.73 -10.81
C VAL A 179 6.44 19.13 -10.22
N SER A 180 6.88 19.32 -8.98
CA SER A 180 6.91 20.63 -8.32
C SER A 180 7.79 21.65 -9.05
N LEU A 181 8.95 21.23 -9.58
CA LEU A 181 9.84 22.12 -10.34
C LEU A 181 9.20 22.62 -11.65
N ALA A 182 8.53 21.72 -12.36
CA ALA A 182 7.80 22.02 -13.59
C ALA A 182 6.54 22.86 -13.32
N ASP A 183 5.73 22.51 -12.31
CA ASP A 183 4.56 23.29 -11.89
C ASP A 183 4.92 24.76 -11.63
N ASN A 184 6.05 24.99 -10.96
CA ASN A 184 6.54 26.35 -10.67
C ASN A 184 6.88 27.16 -11.93
N ARG A 185 7.12 26.52 -13.08
CA ARG A 185 7.31 27.22 -14.37
C ARG A 185 6.03 27.85 -14.93
N THR A 186 4.88 27.53 -14.33
CA THR A 186 3.60 28.15 -14.70
C THR A 186 3.29 29.41 -13.89
N ASN A 187 4.08 29.75 -12.86
CA ASN A 187 3.73 30.81 -11.91
C ASN A 187 3.60 32.21 -12.56
N ALA A 188 4.37 32.48 -13.62
CA ALA A 188 4.23 33.70 -14.42
C ALA A 188 2.86 33.80 -15.14
N TYR A 189 2.14 32.69 -15.30
CA TYR A 189 0.86 32.57 -15.99
C TYR A 189 -0.29 32.20 -15.04
N ALA A 190 -0.22 32.64 -13.79
CA ALA A 190 -1.10 32.18 -12.69
C ALA A 190 -2.61 32.22 -12.98
N SER A 191 -3.12 33.10 -13.85
CA SER A 191 -4.54 33.17 -14.22
C SER A 191 -4.92 32.38 -15.47
N LYS A 192 -3.96 31.99 -16.32
CA LYS A 192 -4.21 31.39 -17.65
C LYS A 192 -3.55 30.02 -17.85
N ARG A 193 -2.77 29.55 -16.87
CA ARG A 193 -2.05 28.28 -16.96
C ARG A 193 -2.99 27.08 -17.10
N LYS A 194 -2.54 26.07 -17.83
CA LYS A 194 -3.16 24.76 -17.93
C LYS A 194 -2.13 23.68 -17.66
N ILE A 195 -2.39 22.83 -16.68
CA ILE A 195 -1.53 21.71 -16.32
C ILE A 195 -2.36 20.45 -16.41
N LEU A 196 -1.89 19.52 -17.24
CA LEU A 196 -2.52 18.22 -17.44
C LEU A 196 -1.64 17.15 -16.80
N TYR A 197 -2.24 16.30 -15.98
CA TYR A 197 -1.59 15.12 -15.41
C TYR A 197 -2.31 13.87 -15.88
N ILE A 198 -1.61 12.99 -16.59
CA ILE A 198 -2.14 11.70 -17.06
C ILE A 198 -1.23 10.58 -16.57
N SER A 199 -1.81 9.54 -15.96
CA SER A 199 -1.04 8.34 -15.63
C SER A 199 -1.92 7.14 -15.29
N THR A 200 -1.34 5.94 -15.39
CA THR A 200 -1.82 4.75 -14.68
C THR A 200 -1.25 4.77 -13.27
N PRO A 201 -2.07 4.63 -12.21
CA PRO A 201 -1.54 4.61 -10.86
C PRO A 201 -0.70 3.36 -10.62
N LEU A 202 0.34 3.47 -9.79
CA LEU A 202 1.15 2.35 -9.32
C LEU A 202 0.70 1.92 -7.90
N VAL A 203 1.60 1.98 -6.91
CA VAL A 203 1.29 1.59 -5.53
C VAL A 203 0.62 2.76 -4.81
N GLU A 204 -0.45 2.51 -4.04
CA GLU A 204 -1.28 3.56 -3.43
C GLU A 204 -0.48 4.61 -2.63
N GLN A 205 0.52 4.18 -1.87
CA GLN A 205 1.29 5.06 -0.99
C GLN A 205 2.22 6.01 -1.76
N THR A 206 2.71 5.60 -2.92
CA THR A 206 3.68 6.36 -3.73
C THR A 206 3.06 7.02 -4.95
N SER A 207 1.88 6.58 -5.38
CA SER A 207 1.19 7.07 -6.56
C SER A 207 0.92 8.58 -6.49
N LYS A 208 1.55 9.34 -7.39
CA LYS A 208 1.41 10.80 -7.49
C LYS A 208 0.05 11.15 -8.11
N ILE A 209 -0.34 10.44 -9.16
CA ILE A 209 -1.62 10.64 -9.84
C ILE A 209 -2.80 10.35 -8.92
N TYR A 210 -2.69 9.32 -8.05
CA TYR A 210 -3.74 8.99 -7.11
C TYR A 210 -3.92 10.08 -6.04
N LYS A 211 -2.81 10.61 -5.50
CA LYS A 211 -2.85 11.75 -4.57
C LYS A 211 -3.52 12.96 -5.19
N LEU A 212 -3.11 13.36 -6.40
CA LEU A 212 -3.73 14.46 -7.14
C LEU A 212 -5.20 14.20 -7.46
N TYR A 213 -5.57 12.96 -7.79
CA TYR A 213 -6.95 12.57 -8.04
C TYR A 213 -7.82 12.79 -6.80
N LYS A 214 -7.32 12.40 -5.61
CA LYS A 214 -7.97 12.57 -4.31
C LYS A 214 -8.07 14.02 -3.84
N GLU A 215 -7.26 14.93 -4.39
CA GLU A 215 -7.38 16.37 -4.13
C GLU A 215 -8.51 17.02 -4.94
N GLY A 216 -8.92 16.41 -6.05
CA GLY A 216 -9.99 16.91 -6.91
C GLY A 216 -11.39 16.44 -6.56
N ASP A 217 -12.32 16.66 -7.49
CA ASP A 217 -13.73 16.30 -7.37
C ASP A 217 -14.06 14.85 -7.76
N GLN A 218 -13.02 14.07 -8.09
CA GLN A 218 -13.04 12.61 -8.27
C GLN A 218 -14.13 12.13 -9.24
N ARG A 219 -14.23 12.74 -10.42
CA ARG A 219 -15.26 12.39 -11.40
C ARG A 219 -15.08 10.96 -11.89
N LYS A 220 -16.22 10.26 -12.03
CA LYS A 220 -16.32 8.96 -12.71
C LYS A 220 -17.21 9.12 -13.93
N PHE A 221 -16.94 8.35 -14.97
CA PHE A 221 -17.79 8.33 -16.15
C PHE A 221 -18.93 7.35 -15.93
N PHE A 222 -20.17 7.79 -15.98
CA PHE A 222 -21.35 6.96 -15.77
C PHE A 222 -22.06 6.71 -17.10
N VAL A 223 -22.43 5.46 -17.37
CA VAL A 223 -23.10 5.04 -18.62
C VAL A 223 -24.43 4.35 -18.31
N PRO A 224 -25.47 4.54 -19.16
CA PRO A 224 -26.77 3.92 -18.94
C PRO A 224 -26.75 2.42 -19.27
N CYS A 225 -27.54 1.64 -18.56
CA CYS A 225 -27.87 0.28 -19.01
C CYS A 225 -28.81 0.33 -20.22
N ILE A 226 -28.56 -0.46 -21.27
CA ILE A 226 -29.43 -0.49 -22.45
C ILE A 226 -30.89 -0.88 -22.14
N LYS A 227 -31.11 -1.66 -21.08
CA LYS A 227 -32.44 -2.13 -20.66
C LYS A 227 -33.16 -1.15 -19.73
N CYS A 228 -32.56 -0.84 -18.57
CA CYS A 228 -33.23 -0.01 -17.55
C CYS A 228 -32.88 1.48 -17.60
N LYS A 229 -31.95 1.90 -18.46
CA LYS A 229 -31.49 3.27 -18.68
C LYS A 229 -30.88 3.99 -17.47
N LYS A 230 -30.89 3.39 -16.28
CA LYS A 230 -30.19 3.89 -15.09
C LYS A 230 -28.68 3.92 -15.34
N LYS A 231 -28.04 5.03 -14.98
CA LYS A 231 -26.61 5.27 -15.16
C LYS A 231 -25.78 4.64 -14.04
N GLN A 232 -24.65 4.03 -14.40
CA GLN A 232 -23.72 3.36 -13.49
C GLN A 232 -22.26 3.51 -13.96
N GLU A 233 -21.33 3.43 -13.02
CA GLU A 233 -19.91 3.22 -13.33
C GLU A 233 -19.67 1.75 -13.72
N LEU A 234 -18.97 1.53 -14.84
CA LEU A 234 -18.41 0.24 -15.21
C LEU A 234 -17.19 -0.08 -14.33
N ILE A 235 -17.40 -0.99 -13.39
CA ILE A 235 -16.36 -1.63 -12.57
C ILE A 235 -16.24 -3.13 -12.89
N PHE A 236 -15.08 -3.72 -12.60
CA PHE A 236 -14.83 -5.12 -12.95
C PHE A 236 -15.66 -6.08 -12.10
N HIS A 237 -15.69 -5.89 -10.77
CA HIS A 237 -16.55 -6.63 -9.85
C HIS A 237 -17.12 -5.68 -8.80
N GLY A 238 -18.40 -5.81 -8.49
CA GLY A 238 -19.03 -5.09 -7.40
C GLY A 238 -20.18 -5.86 -6.77
N ILE A 239 -20.52 -5.45 -5.56
CA ILE A 239 -21.65 -5.94 -4.79
C ILE A 239 -22.55 -4.74 -4.47
N THR A 240 -23.84 -4.90 -4.68
CA THR A 240 -24.85 -3.90 -4.31
C THR A 240 -25.15 -3.96 -2.82
N GLU A 241 -25.79 -2.92 -2.28
CA GLU A 241 -26.27 -2.91 -0.88
C GLU A 241 -27.22 -4.08 -0.58
N THR A 242 -27.95 -4.58 -1.59
CA THR A 242 -28.84 -5.74 -1.46
C THR A 242 -28.11 -7.09 -1.65
N GLY A 243 -26.77 -7.10 -1.70
CA GLY A 243 -25.96 -8.31 -1.83
C GLY A 243 -25.83 -8.88 -3.25
N HIS A 244 -26.46 -8.28 -4.26
CA HIS A 244 -26.35 -8.75 -5.64
C HIS A 244 -25.03 -8.33 -6.28
N THR A 245 -24.36 -9.27 -6.96
CA THR A 245 -23.14 -9.01 -7.74
C THR A 245 -23.45 -8.35 -9.09
N TYR A 246 -22.58 -7.44 -9.51
CA TYR A 246 -22.60 -6.75 -10.80
C TYR A 246 -21.17 -6.51 -11.31
N GLY A 247 -21.05 -6.08 -12.57
CA GLY A 247 -19.74 -5.95 -13.23
C GLY A 247 -19.56 -6.97 -14.36
N ILE A 248 -18.32 -7.33 -14.65
CA ILE A 248 -17.98 -8.32 -15.67
C ILE A 248 -18.39 -9.72 -15.19
N VAL A 249 -19.07 -10.46 -16.07
CA VAL A 249 -19.53 -11.83 -15.84
C VAL A 249 -19.15 -12.70 -17.03
N PHE A 250 -18.84 -13.97 -16.76
CA PHE A 250 -18.50 -14.98 -17.76
C PHE A 250 -18.75 -16.37 -17.17
N SER A 251 -19.09 -17.34 -18.02
CA SER A 251 -19.14 -18.76 -17.67
C SER A 251 -17.82 -19.45 -17.94
N HIS A 252 -17.57 -20.54 -17.23
CA HIS A 252 -16.39 -21.39 -17.45
C HIS A 252 -16.74 -22.87 -17.24
N ASN A 253 -15.97 -23.75 -17.89
CA ASN A 253 -16.03 -25.19 -17.65
C ASN A 253 -14.67 -25.64 -17.09
N ASN A 254 -14.65 -26.17 -15.87
CA ASN A 254 -13.43 -26.65 -15.19
C ASN A 254 -12.25 -25.63 -15.15
N GLY A 255 -12.55 -24.33 -15.20
CA GLY A 255 -11.55 -23.24 -15.19
C GLY A 255 -11.29 -22.62 -16.57
N GLU A 256 -11.72 -23.26 -17.66
CA GLU A 256 -11.64 -22.71 -19.01
C GLU A 256 -12.82 -21.78 -19.28
N ILE A 257 -12.52 -20.52 -19.62
CA ILE A 257 -13.54 -19.47 -19.84
C ILE A 257 -14.18 -19.65 -21.21
N ASP A 258 -15.51 -19.59 -21.24
CA ASP A 258 -16.23 -19.34 -22.48
C ASP A 258 -16.24 -17.84 -22.77
N TYR A 259 -15.31 -17.38 -23.62
CA TYR A 259 -15.20 -15.96 -23.96
C TYR A 259 -16.46 -15.40 -24.65
N SER A 260 -17.29 -16.23 -25.29
CA SER A 260 -18.55 -15.77 -25.90
C SER A 260 -19.60 -15.38 -24.85
N SER A 261 -19.48 -15.93 -23.64
CA SER A 261 -20.36 -15.64 -22.51
C SER A 261 -20.07 -14.29 -21.84
N VAL A 262 -18.86 -13.72 -22.07
CA VAL A 262 -18.41 -12.48 -21.42
C VAL A 262 -19.42 -11.35 -21.62
N GLY A 263 -19.75 -10.66 -20.55
CA GLY A 263 -20.65 -9.52 -20.58
C GLY A 263 -20.56 -8.68 -19.32
N TYR A 264 -21.30 -7.58 -19.29
CA TYR A 264 -21.40 -6.68 -18.15
C TYR A 264 -22.80 -6.74 -17.55
N LYS A 265 -22.92 -7.27 -16.34
CA LYS A 265 -24.15 -7.35 -15.56
C LYS A 265 -24.46 -6.00 -14.89
N CYS A 266 -25.62 -5.43 -15.19
CA CYS A 266 -26.07 -4.16 -14.65
C CYS A 266 -26.36 -4.22 -13.14
N LYS A 267 -25.90 -3.19 -12.40
CA LYS A 267 -26.11 -2.99 -10.96
C LYS A 267 -27.58 -2.94 -10.55
N TYR A 268 -28.46 -2.40 -11.39
CA TYR A 268 -29.85 -2.13 -11.02
C TYR A 268 -30.86 -3.19 -11.47
N CYS A 269 -30.73 -3.68 -12.70
CA CYS A 269 -31.70 -4.62 -13.28
C CYS A 269 -31.13 -6.00 -13.59
N GLY A 270 -29.84 -6.23 -13.37
CA GLY A 270 -29.18 -7.51 -13.64
C GLY A 270 -29.03 -7.88 -15.12
N HIS A 271 -29.47 -7.03 -16.05
CA HIS A 271 -29.31 -7.27 -17.49
C HIS A 271 -27.83 -7.33 -17.88
N ILE A 272 -27.48 -8.30 -18.72
CA ILE A 272 -26.11 -8.53 -19.19
C ILE A 272 -25.94 -7.87 -20.55
N MET A 273 -25.12 -6.82 -20.60
CA MET A 273 -24.70 -6.15 -21.84
C MET A 273 -23.49 -6.87 -22.44
N LYS A 274 -23.32 -6.78 -23.75
CA LYS A 274 -22.17 -7.30 -24.49
C LYS A 274 -21.23 -6.17 -24.90
N ASN A 275 -19.99 -6.52 -25.26
CA ASN A 275 -18.95 -5.55 -25.61
C ASN A 275 -19.37 -4.59 -26.74
N HIS A 276 -20.19 -5.04 -27.70
CA HIS A 276 -20.72 -4.20 -28.77
C HIS A 276 -21.70 -3.10 -28.29
N ASP A 277 -22.37 -3.30 -27.15
CA ASP A 277 -23.29 -2.31 -26.57
C ASP A 277 -22.57 -1.03 -26.13
N LYS A 278 -21.24 -1.08 -25.94
CA LYS A 278 -20.39 0.10 -25.70
C LYS A 278 -20.58 1.19 -26.74
N SER A 279 -20.89 0.83 -27.99
CA SER A 279 -21.18 1.81 -29.06
C SER A 279 -22.37 2.73 -28.73
N ILE A 280 -23.34 2.24 -27.95
CA ILE A 280 -24.52 2.97 -27.50
C ILE A 280 -24.25 3.62 -26.15
N ILE A 281 -23.85 2.83 -25.15
CA ILE A 281 -23.80 3.30 -23.76
C ILE A 281 -22.71 4.36 -23.52
N LEU A 282 -21.61 4.34 -24.28
CA LEU A 282 -20.55 5.36 -24.13
C LEU A 282 -21.04 6.74 -24.59
N GLN A 283 -21.82 6.81 -25.67
CA GLN A 283 -22.30 8.09 -26.23
C GLN A 283 -23.28 8.81 -25.30
N GLU A 284 -24.05 8.06 -24.52
CA GLU A 284 -24.98 8.57 -23.51
C GLU A 284 -24.32 8.73 -22.12
N GLY A 285 -23.01 8.52 -22.03
CA GLY A 285 -22.27 8.61 -20.78
C GLY A 285 -21.96 10.05 -20.37
N GLU A 286 -21.80 10.26 -19.07
CA GLU A 286 -21.48 11.58 -18.51
C GLU A 286 -20.49 11.49 -17.34
N TRP A 287 -19.70 12.54 -17.14
CA TRP A 287 -18.85 12.65 -15.97
C TRP A 287 -19.65 13.16 -14.76
N ILE A 288 -19.65 12.37 -13.68
CA ILE A 288 -20.32 12.73 -12.43
C ILE A 288 -19.26 12.87 -11.34
N SER A 289 -19.26 14.01 -10.65
CA SER A 289 -18.42 14.26 -9.48
C SER A 289 -18.86 13.38 -8.31
N THR A 290 -17.88 12.75 -7.64
CA THR A 290 -18.12 11.87 -6.49
C THR A 290 -17.54 12.42 -5.19
N SER A 291 -16.85 13.56 -5.25
CA SER A 291 -16.23 14.23 -4.10
C SER A 291 -16.18 15.74 -4.35
N LYS A 292 -15.96 16.52 -3.29
CA LYS A 292 -15.69 17.95 -3.41
C LYS A 292 -14.19 18.19 -3.59
N SER A 293 -13.82 18.99 -4.59
CA SER A 293 -12.42 19.38 -4.81
C SER A 293 -11.89 20.24 -3.65
N LYS A 294 -10.65 20.01 -3.25
CA LYS A 294 -9.91 20.84 -2.27
C LYS A 294 -9.44 22.16 -2.88
N ASP A 295 -9.16 22.16 -4.19
CA ASP A 295 -8.80 23.35 -4.96
C ASP A 295 -9.89 23.62 -6.02
N PRO A 296 -10.60 24.76 -6.00
CA PRO A 296 -11.64 25.07 -6.97
C PRO A 296 -11.13 25.13 -8.43
N LYS A 297 -9.82 25.23 -8.65
CA LYS A 297 -9.19 25.24 -9.97
C LYS A 297 -8.68 23.85 -10.40
N LEU A 298 -8.85 22.82 -9.57
CA LEU A 298 -8.47 21.45 -9.87
C LEU A 298 -9.71 20.60 -10.13
N ILE A 299 -9.68 19.87 -11.24
CA ILE A 299 -10.68 18.87 -11.62
C ILE A 299 -9.99 17.53 -11.82
N SER A 300 -10.59 16.44 -11.32
CA SER A 300 -9.98 15.12 -11.39
C SER A 300 -10.92 14.05 -11.92
N TYR A 301 -10.38 13.14 -12.71
CA TYR A 301 -11.11 12.11 -13.45
C TYR A 301 -10.49 10.74 -13.21
N HIS A 302 -11.35 9.72 -13.10
CA HIS A 302 -10.93 8.32 -13.20
C HIS A 302 -11.74 7.54 -14.23
N ILE A 303 -11.03 6.74 -15.03
CA ILE A 303 -11.64 5.86 -16.02
C ILE A 303 -10.81 4.59 -16.21
N SER A 304 -11.48 3.43 -16.16
CA SER A 304 -10.85 2.12 -16.33
C SER A 304 -10.78 1.69 -17.80
N ALA A 305 -10.03 0.62 -18.09
CA ALA A 305 -9.96 0.02 -19.41
C ALA A 305 -11.30 -0.55 -19.90
N LEU A 306 -12.28 -0.76 -19.01
CA LEU A 306 -13.62 -1.23 -19.35
C LEU A 306 -14.36 -0.31 -20.32
N TYR A 307 -13.98 0.97 -20.36
CA TYR A 307 -14.55 1.97 -21.26
C TYR A 307 -13.85 2.05 -22.62
N SER A 308 -12.84 1.22 -22.88
CA SER A 308 -12.16 1.18 -24.18
C SER A 308 -13.18 0.98 -25.30
N ALA A 309 -13.09 1.80 -26.35
CA ALA A 309 -14.11 1.86 -27.39
C ALA A 309 -14.22 0.53 -28.17
N VAL A 310 -15.36 0.28 -28.81
CA VAL A 310 -15.53 -0.89 -29.69
C VAL A 310 -14.49 -0.84 -30.81
N GLY A 311 -13.81 -1.97 -31.05
CA GLY A 311 -12.68 -2.07 -32.00
C GLY A 311 -11.31 -1.78 -31.41
N MET A 312 -11.23 -1.43 -30.11
CA MET A 312 -9.98 -1.36 -29.34
C MET A 312 -9.91 -2.56 -28.37
N PHE A 313 -9.69 -2.32 -27.08
CA PHE A 313 -9.56 -3.37 -26.07
C PHE A 313 -10.95 -3.85 -25.61
N SER A 314 -11.23 -5.14 -25.78
CA SER A 314 -12.54 -5.72 -25.51
C SER A 314 -12.70 -6.16 -24.04
N TRP A 315 -13.93 -6.41 -23.61
CA TRP A 315 -14.17 -7.00 -22.27
C TRP A 315 -13.63 -8.42 -22.20
N GLU A 316 -13.62 -9.14 -23.32
CA GLU A 316 -13.04 -10.46 -23.50
C GLU A 316 -11.51 -10.41 -23.27
N ASP A 317 -10.81 -9.42 -23.81
CA ASP A 317 -9.36 -9.22 -23.57
C ASP A 317 -9.06 -8.92 -22.10
N ILE A 318 -9.92 -8.13 -21.43
CA ILE A 318 -9.80 -7.86 -20.00
C ILE A 318 -9.99 -9.15 -19.19
N VAL A 319 -10.96 -9.99 -19.55
CA VAL A 319 -11.17 -11.30 -18.91
C VAL A 319 -9.99 -12.24 -19.18
N GLN A 320 -9.37 -12.18 -20.36
CA GLN A 320 -8.14 -12.93 -20.64
C GLN A 320 -6.98 -12.46 -19.74
N LYS A 321 -6.85 -11.16 -19.46
CA LYS A 321 -5.88 -10.66 -18.48
C LYS A 321 -6.22 -11.12 -17.06
N TRP A 322 -7.50 -11.16 -16.70
CA TRP A 322 -7.95 -11.67 -15.41
C TRP A 322 -7.59 -13.15 -15.20
N SER A 323 -7.71 -13.99 -16.24
CA SER A 323 -7.40 -15.42 -16.16
C SER A 323 -5.92 -15.73 -15.88
N LYS A 324 -5.03 -14.76 -16.16
CA LYS A 324 -3.60 -14.87 -15.82
C LYS A 324 -3.36 -14.67 -14.32
N CYS A 325 -4.07 -13.74 -13.70
CA CYS A 325 -3.89 -13.40 -12.29
C CYS A 325 -4.82 -14.16 -11.32
N TRP A 326 -5.92 -14.74 -11.80
CA TRP A 326 -6.94 -15.40 -10.96
C TRP A 326 -7.17 -16.85 -11.36
N ASP A 327 -7.18 -17.75 -10.39
CA ASP A 327 -7.59 -19.14 -10.53
C ASP A 327 -9.13 -19.19 -10.52
N ILE A 328 -9.71 -19.29 -11.71
CA ILE A 328 -11.15 -19.25 -11.93
C ILE A 328 -11.85 -20.46 -11.33
N LYS A 329 -11.22 -21.64 -11.38
CA LYS A 329 -11.80 -22.88 -10.87
C LYS A 329 -11.97 -22.84 -9.35
N ASN A 330 -10.91 -22.41 -8.65
CA ASN A 330 -10.89 -22.38 -7.19
C ASN A 330 -11.25 -21.01 -6.60
N ASN A 331 -11.59 -20.05 -7.47
CA ASN A 331 -11.91 -18.66 -7.15
C ASN A 331 -10.91 -18.02 -6.17
N ARG A 332 -9.62 -18.07 -6.50
CA ARG A 332 -8.54 -17.52 -5.66
C ARG A 332 -7.48 -16.81 -6.49
N LEU A 333 -6.71 -15.94 -5.84
CA LEU A 333 -5.56 -15.31 -6.46
C LEU A 333 -4.55 -16.38 -6.92
N LYS A 334 -4.13 -16.32 -8.19
CA LYS A 334 -3.14 -17.22 -8.78
C LYS A 334 -1.74 -16.59 -8.74
N ASP A 335 -1.64 -15.32 -9.14
CA ASP A 335 -0.38 -14.58 -9.20
C ASP A 335 -0.60 -13.14 -8.73
N LYS A 336 0.17 -12.73 -7.72
CA LYS A 336 0.05 -11.43 -7.06
C LYS A 336 0.55 -10.29 -7.95
N GLU A 337 1.62 -10.49 -8.71
CA GLU A 337 2.19 -9.47 -9.58
C GLU A 337 1.32 -9.26 -10.82
N GLU A 338 0.80 -10.32 -11.41
CA GLU A 338 -0.19 -10.21 -12.49
C GLU A 338 -1.48 -9.55 -12.01
N TYR A 339 -1.90 -9.77 -10.75
CA TYR A 339 -3.06 -9.08 -10.17
C TYR A 339 -2.78 -7.60 -9.88
N ARG A 340 -1.56 -7.27 -9.44
CA ARG A 340 -1.07 -5.89 -9.31
C ARG A 340 -1.15 -5.18 -10.67
N GLU A 341 -0.59 -5.79 -11.71
CA GLU A 341 -0.67 -5.26 -13.08
C GLU A 341 -2.13 -5.12 -13.55
N PHE A 342 -2.98 -6.11 -13.29
CA PHE A 342 -4.40 -6.03 -13.63
C PHE A 342 -5.08 -4.84 -12.95
N ARG A 343 -4.84 -4.64 -11.65
CA ARG A 343 -5.42 -3.54 -10.86
C ARG A 343 -4.93 -2.17 -11.38
N ASN A 344 -3.63 -2.03 -11.59
CA ASN A 344 -3.02 -0.79 -12.05
C ASN A 344 -3.38 -0.44 -13.50
N LEU A 345 -3.27 -1.42 -14.41
CA LEU A 345 -3.41 -1.18 -15.84
C LEU A 345 -4.85 -1.33 -16.32
N MET A 346 -5.59 -2.37 -15.90
CA MET A 346 -6.96 -2.57 -16.39
C MET A 346 -7.97 -1.72 -15.61
N GLN A 347 -7.93 -1.78 -14.27
CA GLN A 347 -8.87 -1.00 -13.46
C GLN A 347 -8.48 0.48 -13.36
N GLY A 348 -7.21 0.81 -13.63
CA GLY A 348 -6.71 2.18 -13.45
C GLY A 348 -6.77 2.60 -11.98
N LEU A 349 -6.63 1.65 -11.06
CA LEU A 349 -6.71 1.87 -9.61
C LEU A 349 -5.36 1.54 -8.97
N PRO A 350 -4.97 2.23 -7.91
CA PRO A 350 -3.74 1.90 -7.22
C PRO A 350 -3.81 0.50 -6.62
N PHE A 351 -2.65 -0.15 -6.55
CA PHE A 351 -2.49 -1.39 -5.83
C PHE A 351 -2.13 -1.08 -4.37
N GLU A 352 -2.92 -1.60 -3.45
CA GLU A 352 -2.56 -1.63 -2.04
C GLU A 352 -1.59 -2.79 -1.85
N GLU A 353 -0.31 -2.50 -1.62
CA GLU A 353 0.61 -3.48 -1.06
C GLU A 353 0.18 -3.81 0.36
N ARG A 354 -0.77 -4.74 0.48
CA ARG A 354 -1.01 -5.45 1.73
C ARG A 354 0.13 -6.45 1.87
N GLY A 355 0.92 -6.27 2.92
CA GLY A 355 1.87 -7.27 3.37
C GLY A 355 1.16 -8.56 3.76
N GLU A 356 1.92 -9.58 4.14
CA GLU A 356 1.32 -10.71 4.87
C GLU A 356 0.88 -10.19 6.24
N ALA A 357 -0.41 -9.90 6.36
CA ALA A 357 -1.04 -9.52 7.63
C ALA A 357 -1.50 -10.77 8.37
N ILE A 358 -1.30 -10.81 9.67
CA ILE A 358 -1.96 -11.81 10.51
C ILE A 358 -3.46 -11.44 10.54
N ARG A 359 -4.34 -12.39 10.22
CA ARG A 359 -5.78 -12.16 10.29
C ARG A 359 -6.28 -12.39 11.71
N ALA A 360 -6.97 -11.41 12.30
CA ALA A 360 -7.53 -11.50 13.65
C ALA A 360 -8.39 -12.77 13.84
N ASP A 361 -9.23 -13.11 12.86
CA ASP A 361 -10.08 -14.32 12.90
C ASP A 361 -9.28 -15.61 13.06
N LYS A 362 -8.06 -15.68 12.51
CA LYS A 362 -7.19 -16.84 12.70
C LYS A 362 -6.62 -16.90 14.11
N VAL A 363 -6.22 -15.75 14.67
CA VAL A 363 -5.70 -15.70 16.04
C VAL A 363 -6.79 -16.10 17.05
N LYS A 364 -8.04 -15.72 16.80
CA LYS A 364 -9.20 -16.11 17.62
C LYS A 364 -9.46 -17.62 17.64
N GLN A 365 -9.08 -18.36 16.59
CA GLN A 365 -9.24 -19.83 16.55
C GLN A 365 -8.34 -20.54 17.56
N ASN A 366 -7.29 -19.88 18.03
CA ASN A 366 -6.37 -20.41 19.04
C ASN A 366 -6.88 -20.19 20.48
N ARG A 367 -8.13 -19.74 20.67
CA ARG A 367 -8.77 -19.74 21.99
C ARG A 367 -8.99 -21.18 22.46
N SER A 368 -8.59 -21.47 23.70
CA SER A 368 -8.87 -22.74 24.36
C SER A 368 -10.09 -22.60 25.25
N TYR A 369 -11.04 -23.53 25.12
CA TYR A 369 -12.24 -23.60 25.98
C TYR A 369 -11.93 -24.10 27.40
N HIS A 370 -10.70 -24.55 27.66
CA HIS A 370 -10.33 -25.26 28.87
C HIS A 370 -9.83 -24.36 30.00
N TYR A 371 -9.68 -23.06 29.77
CA TYR A 371 -9.23 -22.11 30.78
C TYR A 371 -9.67 -20.66 30.51
N LEU A 372 -9.72 -19.89 31.59
CA LEU A 372 -10.00 -18.45 31.58
C LEU A 372 -8.74 -17.65 31.96
N LYS A 373 -8.80 -16.34 31.74
CA LYS A 373 -7.79 -15.39 32.21
C LYS A 373 -7.49 -15.60 33.70
N ASN A 374 -6.22 -15.49 34.09
CA ASN A 374 -5.71 -15.72 35.44
C ASN A 374 -5.86 -17.15 35.99
N GLN A 375 -6.12 -18.15 35.13
CA GLN A 375 -6.16 -19.57 35.55
C GLN A 375 -4.99 -20.36 34.95
N ILE A 376 -4.47 -21.31 35.74
CA ILE A 376 -3.52 -22.33 35.28
C ILE A 376 -4.17 -23.71 35.50
N ASN A 377 -4.68 -24.30 34.41
CA ASN A 377 -5.39 -25.58 34.43
C ASN A 377 -4.47 -26.68 33.88
N ASN A 378 -3.40 -27.00 34.63
CA ASN A 378 -2.38 -27.95 34.25
C ASN A 378 -2.95 -29.33 33.90
N LYS A 379 -4.02 -29.80 34.56
CA LYS A 379 -4.64 -31.09 34.22
C LYS A 379 -5.08 -31.13 32.76
N ASN A 380 -5.78 -30.09 32.30
CA ASN A 380 -6.19 -29.95 30.91
C ASN A 380 -4.98 -29.71 29.97
N PHE A 381 -4.02 -28.90 30.40
CA PHE A 381 -2.84 -28.59 29.58
C PHE A 381 -1.97 -29.83 29.34
N ILE A 382 -1.89 -30.74 30.32
CA ILE A 382 -1.18 -32.03 30.18
C ILE A 382 -1.85 -32.91 29.13
N GLU A 383 -3.19 -32.98 29.12
CA GLU A 383 -3.93 -33.74 28.10
C GLU A 383 -3.70 -33.18 26.69
N GLU A 384 -3.63 -31.86 26.54
CA GLU A 384 -3.43 -31.20 25.24
C GLU A 384 -1.98 -31.20 24.77
N THR A 385 -1.01 -31.13 25.68
CA THR A 385 0.39 -30.84 25.31
C THR A 385 1.38 -31.92 25.71
N GLY A 386 0.99 -32.83 26.59
CA GLY A 386 1.86 -33.80 27.24
C GLY A 386 2.59 -33.27 28.49
N SER A 387 2.39 -31.99 28.85
CA SER A 387 3.05 -31.36 29.99
C SER A 387 2.20 -30.24 30.61
N GLY A 388 2.42 -29.95 31.89
CA GLY A 388 1.87 -28.74 32.52
C GLY A 388 2.68 -27.51 32.13
N ILE A 389 2.33 -26.35 32.68
CA ILE A 389 3.20 -25.17 32.63
C ILE A 389 4.45 -25.47 33.45
N LEU A 390 5.62 -25.13 32.89
CA LEU A 390 6.92 -25.33 33.53
C LEU A 390 7.48 -24.02 34.08
N LEU A 391 7.22 -22.89 33.42
CA LEU A 391 7.67 -21.57 33.86
C LEU A 391 6.75 -20.45 33.34
N LEU A 392 6.82 -19.29 33.98
CA LEU A 392 6.15 -18.06 33.55
C LEU A 392 7.16 -16.99 33.13
N THR A 393 6.89 -16.32 32.01
CA THR A 393 7.60 -15.11 31.60
C THR A 393 6.65 -13.93 31.50
N SER A 394 7.18 -12.73 31.67
CA SER A 394 6.45 -11.48 31.47
C SER A 394 7.14 -10.58 30.46
N ALA A 395 6.35 -9.79 29.75
CA ALA A 395 6.83 -8.73 28.89
C ALA A 395 5.99 -7.46 29.09
N VAL A 396 6.67 -6.31 29.03
CA VAL A 396 6.08 -5.00 29.28
C VAL A 396 6.41 -4.05 28.13
N ASP A 397 5.39 -3.44 27.54
CA ASP A 397 5.52 -2.35 26.56
C ASP A 397 5.11 -1.01 27.19
N VAL A 398 5.98 -0.01 27.06
CA VAL A 398 5.91 1.24 27.82
C VAL A 398 5.29 2.35 26.97
N GLN A 399 4.14 2.87 27.38
CA GLN A 399 3.46 4.00 26.74
C GLN A 399 3.39 5.20 27.68
N LYS A 400 3.01 6.36 27.14
CA LYS A 400 2.97 7.62 27.92
C LYS A 400 2.00 7.54 29.11
N ASN A 401 0.87 6.90 28.87
CA ASN A 401 -0.28 6.82 29.77
C ASN A 401 -0.39 5.47 30.49
N GLY A 402 0.63 4.62 30.42
CA GLY A 402 0.65 3.37 31.16
C GLY A 402 1.53 2.29 30.56
N LEU A 403 1.37 1.08 31.09
CA LEU A 403 2.15 -0.11 30.73
C LEU A 403 1.25 -1.23 30.24
N TRP A 404 1.54 -1.77 29.06
CA TRP A 404 0.95 -3.03 28.61
C TRP A 404 1.76 -4.18 29.15
N VAL A 405 1.11 -5.10 29.87
CA VAL A 405 1.74 -6.27 30.48
C VAL A 405 1.15 -7.54 29.84
N ASP A 406 2.02 -8.47 29.46
CA ASP A 406 1.68 -9.78 28.88
C ASP A 406 2.45 -10.88 29.63
N ILE A 407 1.72 -11.81 30.24
CA ILE A 407 2.24 -12.90 31.06
C ILE A 407 1.91 -14.23 30.41
N ARG A 408 2.95 -15.01 30.10
CA ARG A 408 2.83 -16.28 29.39
C ARG A 408 3.41 -17.43 30.19
N GLY A 409 2.66 -18.53 30.22
CA GLY A 409 3.14 -19.80 30.70
C GLY A 409 3.63 -20.68 29.57
N TRP A 410 4.72 -21.40 29.81
CA TRP A 410 5.37 -22.23 28.81
C TRP A 410 5.37 -23.68 29.23
N CYS A 411 4.84 -24.53 28.37
CA CYS A 411 4.91 -25.98 28.45
C CYS A 411 6.12 -26.49 27.66
N GLU A 412 6.40 -27.79 27.80
CA GLU A 412 7.37 -28.47 26.93
C GLU A 412 7.07 -28.23 25.44
N ARG A 413 8.11 -28.32 24.59
CA ARG A 413 8.03 -28.09 23.13
C ARG A 413 7.68 -26.65 22.76
N GLY A 414 7.79 -25.72 23.71
CA GLY A 414 7.58 -24.29 23.50
C GLY A 414 6.11 -23.89 23.30
N ILE A 415 5.18 -24.76 23.67
CA ILE A 415 3.74 -24.46 23.64
C ILE A 415 3.45 -23.40 24.71
N SER A 416 2.71 -22.36 24.34
CA SER A 416 2.44 -21.24 25.24
C SER A 416 0.95 -21.10 25.56
N TYR A 417 0.68 -20.65 26.79
CA TYR A 417 -0.64 -20.22 27.25
C TYR A 417 -0.54 -18.78 27.73
N LEU A 418 -1.36 -17.89 27.15
CA LEU A 418 -1.52 -16.54 27.69
C LEU A 418 -2.27 -16.65 29.03
N ILE A 419 -1.63 -16.28 30.14
CA ILE A 419 -2.20 -16.35 31.49
C ILE A 419 -2.93 -15.07 31.83
N ASP A 420 -2.27 -13.94 31.62
CA ASP A 420 -2.84 -12.63 31.88
C ASP A 420 -2.26 -11.59 30.91
N ALA A 421 -3.09 -10.67 30.46
CA ALA A 421 -2.64 -9.46 29.77
C ALA A 421 -3.58 -8.30 30.10
N PHE A 422 -2.99 -7.14 30.40
CA PHE A 422 -3.73 -5.97 30.88
C PHE A 422 -2.91 -4.69 30.70
N PHE A 423 -3.60 -3.56 30.82
CA PHE A 423 -3.00 -2.24 30.81
C PHE A 423 -3.01 -1.64 32.21
N ILE A 424 -1.84 -1.23 32.70
CA ILE A 424 -1.68 -0.48 33.95
C ILE A 424 -1.74 1.01 33.60
N GLU A 425 -2.85 1.67 33.92
CA GLU A 425 -3.05 3.08 33.60
C GLU A 425 -2.29 4.01 34.55
N GLY A 426 -1.59 5.00 33.98
CA GLY A 426 -1.00 6.12 34.70
C GLY A 426 0.26 6.68 34.06
N GLU A 427 0.88 7.66 34.70
CA GLU A 427 2.03 8.37 34.14
C GLU A 427 3.33 7.56 34.27
N THR A 428 4.02 7.35 33.15
CA THR A 428 5.30 6.61 33.09
C THR A 428 6.52 7.54 33.14
N GLU A 429 6.32 8.85 33.00
CA GLU A 429 7.35 9.91 33.07
C GLU A 429 7.80 10.24 34.51
N ASN A 430 7.55 9.34 35.46
CA ASN A 430 7.99 9.47 36.84
C ASN A 430 8.13 8.07 37.47
N TYR A 431 9.35 7.67 37.83
CA TYR A 431 9.63 6.37 38.45
C TYR A 431 8.83 6.13 39.75
N ASN A 432 8.54 7.17 40.52
CA ASN A 432 7.78 7.05 41.78
C ASN A 432 6.26 6.95 41.59
N SER A 433 5.79 6.92 40.34
CA SER A 433 4.36 6.83 40.04
C SER A 433 3.76 5.49 40.48
N ILE A 434 2.44 5.46 40.61
CA ILE A 434 1.71 4.24 41.00
C ILE A 434 1.91 3.11 39.98
N VAL A 435 2.16 3.44 38.72
CA VAL A 435 2.30 2.47 37.62
C VAL A 435 3.52 1.57 37.81
N TRP A 436 4.68 2.15 38.13
CA TRP A 436 5.89 1.39 38.38
C TRP A 436 5.81 0.57 39.67
N LYS A 437 5.15 1.10 40.71
CA LYS A 437 4.91 0.36 41.96
C LYS A 437 3.98 -0.83 41.76
N GLN A 438 2.94 -0.69 40.93
CA GLN A 438 2.05 -1.79 40.57
C GLN A 438 2.79 -2.84 39.75
N LEU A 439 3.65 -2.44 38.81
CA LEU A 439 4.49 -3.38 38.08
C LEU A 439 5.44 -4.14 39.04
N ASP A 440 6.07 -3.44 39.97
CA ASP A 440 6.96 -4.02 40.99
C ASP A 440 6.24 -5.09 41.82
N ASP A 441 5.04 -4.77 42.33
CA ASP A 441 4.20 -5.71 43.08
C ASP A 441 3.81 -6.94 42.25
N ILE A 442 3.50 -6.75 40.96
CA ILE A 442 3.18 -7.85 40.05
C ILE A 442 4.38 -8.76 39.82
N VAL A 443 5.57 -8.19 39.61
CA VAL A 443 6.80 -8.95 39.36
C VAL A 443 7.25 -9.72 40.60
N MET A 444 7.14 -9.10 41.80
CA MET A 444 7.67 -9.67 43.04
C MET A 444 6.68 -10.56 43.79
N ASN A 445 5.39 -10.19 43.83
CA ASN A 445 4.43 -10.75 44.78
C ASN A 445 3.28 -11.52 44.12
N LYS A 446 3.02 -11.32 42.82
CA LYS A 446 1.90 -12.00 42.16
C LYS A 446 2.24 -13.47 41.91
N ASN A 447 1.41 -14.34 42.49
CA ASN A 447 1.50 -15.79 42.34
C ASN A 447 0.21 -16.34 41.71
N TRP A 448 0.35 -17.40 40.93
CA TRP A 448 -0.78 -18.16 40.39
C TRP A 448 -0.74 -19.57 40.96
N ILE A 449 -1.87 -20.02 41.49
CA ILE A 449 -2.03 -21.39 41.98
C ILE A 449 -2.74 -22.19 40.89
N SER A 450 -2.16 -23.31 40.49
CA SER A 450 -2.74 -24.22 39.50
C SER A 450 -3.74 -25.21 40.11
N ASP A 451 -4.50 -25.87 39.25
CA ASP A 451 -5.42 -26.97 39.60
C ASP A 451 -4.72 -28.26 40.07
N ASP A 452 -3.40 -28.33 39.98
CA ASP A 452 -2.52 -29.35 40.55
C ASP A 452 -1.67 -28.84 41.72
N GLU A 453 -2.11 -27.78 42.40
CA GLU A 453 -1.55 -27.25 43.66
C GLU A 453 -0.10 -26.72 43.55
N LYS A 454 0.35 -26.39 42.35
CA LYS A 454 1.62 -25.70 42.12
C LYS A 454 1.43 -24.19 42.18
N ILE A 455 2.44 -23.51 42.73
CA ILE A 455 2.50 -22.06 42.85
C ILE A 455 3.52 -21.53 41.85
N TYR A 456 3.03 -20.77 40.88
CA TYR A 456 3.85 -20.14 39.85
C TYR A 456 4.09 -18.67 40.16
N ARG A 457 5.34 -18.25 40.00
CA ARG A 457 5.79 -16.85 40.00
C ARG A 457 6.40 -16.50 38.66
N ILE A 458 6.55 -15.22 38.36
CA ILE A 458 7.22 -14.78 37.14
C ILE A 458 8.73 -15.05 37.26
N ASN A 459 9.28 -15.87 36.36
CA ASN A 459 10.70 -16.24 36.40
C ASN A 459 11.60 -15.19 35.73
N SER A 460 11.07 -14.49 34.73
CA SER A 460 11.82 -13.45 34.00
C SER A 460 10.87 -12.44 33.35
N THR A 461 11.23 -11.15 33.37
CA THR A 461 10.47 -10.03 32.81
C THR A 461 11.32 -9.19 31.87
N PHE A 462 10.81 -8.92 30.67
CA PHE A 462 11.42 -8.01 29.69
C PHE A 462 10.63 -6.71 29.60
N ILE A 463 11.30 -5.56 29.62
CA ILE A 463 10.65 -4.23 29.57
C ILE A 463 11.19 -3.42 28.39
N ASP A 464 10.32 -2.97 27.47
CA ASP A 464 10.73 -2.16 26.33
C ASP A 464 11.25 -0.79 26.76
N SER A 465 12.45 -0.47 26.29
CA SER A 465 13.16 0.79 26.53
C SER A 465 13.15 1.70 25.30
N GLY A 466 12.35 1.37 24.27
CA GLY A 466 12.17 2.18 23.07
C GLY A 466 11.60 3.57 23.35
N LYS A 467 10.77 3.70 24.39
CA LYS A 467 10.28 4.97 24.96
C LYS A 467 10.64 5.06 26.44
N TYR A 468 10.70 6.28 26.98
CA TYR A 468 10.90 6.51 28.43
C TYR A 468 12.10 5.77 29.02
N THR A 469 13.16 5.70 28.22
CA THR A 469 14.33 4.83 28.43
C THR A 469 14.94 5.01 29.81
N ASP A 470 15.06 6.24 30.32
CA ASP A 470 15.69 6.52 31.62
C ASP A 470 14.91 5.88 32.79
N TYR A 471 13.57 5.94 32.75
CA TYR A 471 12.72 5.36 33.80
C TYR A 471 12.68 3.84 33.75
N VAL A 472 12.69 3.25 32.55
CA VAL A 472 12.82 1.79 32.36
C VAL A 472 14.14 1.30 32.94
N TYR A 473 15.22 2.03 32.66
CA TYR A 473 16.54 1.73 33.17
C TYR A 473 16.62 1.90 34.69
N GLU A 474 16.01 2.92 35.26
CA GLU A 474 15.90 3.09 36.71
C GLU A 474 15.19 1.89 37.34
N PHE A 475 14.03 1.49 36.81
CA PHE A 475 13.29 0.31 37.30
C PHE A 475 14.12 -0.97 37.25
N CYS A 476 14.77 -1.27 36.12
CA CYS A 476 15.55 -2.51 35.98
C CYS A 476 16.80 -2.56 36.89
N LYS A 477 17.32 -1.41 37.36
CA LYS A 477 18.49 -1.38 38.28
C LYS A 477 18.18 -1.93 39.67
N HIS A 478 16.92 -1.92 40.10
CA HIS A 478 16.50 -2.46 41.40
C HIS A 478 16.59 -3.99 41.45
N TYR A 479 16.72 -4.64 40.30
CA TYR A 479 16.74 -6.07 40.15
C TYR A 479 18.15 -6.55 39.78
N SER A 480 18.70 -7.46 40.59
CA SER A 480 20.00 -8.09 40.30
C SER A 480 19.89 -9.16 39.21
N TYR A 481 18.73 -9.82 39.08
CA TYR A 481 18.41 -10.80 38.04
C TYR A 481 16.90 -10.82 37.77
N GLY A 482 16.48 -11.44 36.66
CA GLY A 482 15.08 -11.69 36.35
C GLY A 482 14.31 -10.53 35.74
N VAL A 483 14.84 -9.30 35.71
CA VAL A 483 14.21 -8.16 35.02
C VAL A 483 15.23 -7.47 34.12
N TYR A 484 14.89 -7.32 32.83
CA TYR A 484 15.83 -6.85 31.81
C TYR A 484 15.20 -5.78 30.93
N ALA A 485 15.96 -4.71 30.68
CA ALA A 485 15.59 -3.70 29.70
C ALA A 485 15.94 -4.17 28.28
N ILE A 486 15.00 -4.00 27.35
CA ILE A 486 15.14 -4.47 25.98
C ILE A 486 14.93 -3.34 24.97
N LYS A 487 15.50 -3.46 23.78
CA LYS A 487 15.27 -2.54 22.67
C LYS A 487 15.08 -3.29 21.37
N GLY A 488 13.90 -3.17 20.79
CA GLY A 488 13.58 -3.77 19.50
C GLY A 488 14.47 -3.21 18.37
N ASN A 489 14.95 -4.10 17.51
CA ASN A 489 15.60 -3.79 16.24
C ASN A 489 15.02 -4.68 15.13
N ASP A 490 14.97 -4.15 13.91
CA ASP A 490 14.50 -4.91 12.73
C ASP A 490 15.50 -6.01 12.32
N TYR A 491 16.77 -5.86 12.68
CA TYR A 491 17.86 -6.74 12.31
C TYR A 491 18.95 -6.76 13.38
N ILE A 492 19.48 -7.95 13.64
CA ILE A 492 20.69 -8.18 14.44
C ILE A 492 21.68 -8.97 13.58
N GLN A 493 22.92 -8.51 13.55
CA GLN A 493 24.00 -9.15 12.80
C GLN A 493 24.17 -10.62 13.22
N GLY A 494 24.20 -11.52 12.24
CA GLY A 494 24.34 -12.98 12.45
C GLY A 494 23.01 -13.73 12.65
N GLY A 495 21.84 -13.08 12.54
CA GLY A 495 20.54 -13.76 12.65
C GLY A 495 20.15 -14.21 14.06
N LEU A 496 20.90 -13.74 15.07
CA LEU A 496 20.63 -13.98 16.48
C LEU A 496 19.29 -13.36 16.88
N THR A 497 18.62 -13.98 17.85
CA THR A 497 17.37 -13.48 18.42
C THR A 497 17.60 -12.24 19.27
N TYR A 498 18.68 -12.23 20.06
CA TYR A 498 19.04 -11.10 20.90
C TYR A 498 20.56 -10.88 20.90
N LYS A 499 20.97 -9.66 21.25
CA LYS A 499 22.37 -9.30 21.47
C LYS A 499 22.47 -8.34 22.65
N ALA A 500 23.30 -8.67 23.64
CA ALA A 500 23.55 -7.77 24.74
C ALA A 500 24.16 -6.44 24.27
N PHE A 501 23.79 -5.35 24.92
CA PHE A 501 24.45 -4.06 24.71
C PHE A 501 25.95 -4.18 25.03
N ASN A 502 26.76 -3.31 24.42
CA ASN A 502 28.19 -3.26 24.73
C ASN A 502 28.37 -2.95 26.23
N ARG A 503 29.27 -3.69 26.90
CA ARG A 503 29.62 -3.52 28.32
C ARG A 503 29.94 -2.07 28.66
N ASP A 504 30.66 -1.35 27.81
CA ASP A 504 30.99 0.07 28.06
C ASP A 504 29.74 0.98 28.06
N THR A 505 28.71 0.62 27.30
CA THR A 505 27.43 1.36 27.26
C THR A 505 26.58 1.04 28.48
N ILE A 506 26.54 -0.24 28.88
CA ILE A 506 25.85 -0.70 30.09
C ILE A 506 26.47 -0.07 31.35
N LEU A 507 27.80 -0.05 31.44
CA LEU A 507 28.54 0.53 32.57
C LEU A 507 28.38 2.06 32.65
N LYS A 508 28.41 2.78 31.52
CA LYS A 508 28.15 4.23 31.48
C LYS A 508 26.71 4.60 31.87
N ALA A 509 25.74 3.72 31.61
CA ALA A 509 24.34 3.90 31.99
C ALA A 509 24.00 3.37 33.40
N GLY A 510 24.93 2.64 34.05
CA GLY A 510 24.76 2.04 35.37
C GLY A 510 23.75 0.89 35.42
N LEU A 511 23.63 0.10 34.35
CA LEU A 511 22.62 -0.96 34.18
C LEU A 511 23.15 -2.37 34.51
N SER A 512 22.26 -3.29 34.91
CA SER A 512 22.59 -4.70 35.18
C SER A 512 22.82 -5.51 33.89
N LEU A 513 21.91 -5.41 32.91
CA LEU A 513 22.07 -5.91 31.53
C LEU A 513 20.95 -5.34 30.63
N ALA A 514 21.28 -4.85 29.45
CA ALA A 514 20.30 -4.46 28.43
C ALA A 514 20.48 -5.30 27.16
N LEU A 515 19.39 -5.60 26.44
CA LEU A 515 19.40 -6.48 25.25
C LEU A 515 18.77 -5.80 24.02
N HIS A 516 19.36 -5.99 22.85
CA HIS A 516 18.69 -5.79 21.58
C HIS A 516 17.93 -7.04 21.18
N ILE A 517 16.68 -6.91 20.73
CA ILE A 517 15.85 -8.04 20.26
C ILE A 517 15.53 -7.89 18.78
N ASN A 518 15.69 -8.97 18.02
CA ASN A 518 15.30 -9.05 16.63
C ASN A 518 13.79 -9.26 16.51
N THR A 519 13.04 -8.15 16.46
CA THR A 519 11.58 -8.18 16.45
C THR A 519 11.01 -8.79 15.18
N THR A 520 11.64 -8.56 14.02
CA THR A 520 11.22 -9.15 12.74
C THR A 520 11.22 -10.68 12.79
N LYS A 521 12.31 -11.28 13.31
CA LYS A 521 12.42 -12.74 13.44
C LYS A 521 11.34 -13.32 14.36
N GLN A 522 11.07 -12.64 15.48
CA GLN A 522 10.07 -13.06 16.45
C GLN A 522 8.65 -12.95 15.89
N LYS A 523 8.34 -11.85 15.19
CA LYS A 523 7.06 -11.67 14.49
C LYS A 523 6.84 -12.70 13.39
N ASP A 524 7.86 -12.99 12.58
CA ASP A 524 7.80 -14.05 11.56
C ASP A 524 7.55 -15.44 12.20
N PHE A 525 8.20 -15.72 13.33
CA PHE A 525 7.99 -16.97 14.06
C PHE A 525 6.56 -17.09 14.58
N ILE A 526 6.06 -16.07 15.28
CA ILE A 526 4.70 -16.03 15.83
C ILE A 526 3.65 -16.11 14.71
N ALA A 527 3.85 -15.37 13.62
CA ALA A 527 2.95 -15.41 12.46
C ALA A 527 2.86 -16.83 11.87
N ARG A 528 3.97 -17.57 11.84
CA ARG A 528 3.99 -18.97 11.39
C ARG A 528 3.28 -19.90 12.38
N THR A 529 3.56 -19.78 13.68
CA THR A 529 2.99 -20.70 14.69
C THR A 529 1.51 -20.46 14.96
N LEU A 530 1.01 -19.24 14.77
CA LEU A 530 -0.42 -18.93 14.80
C LEU A 530 -1.23 -19.63 13.69
N ASN A 531 -0.58 -20.13 12.64
CA ASN A 531 -1.24 -20.88 11.56
C ASN A 531 -1.23 -22.40 11.78
N LEU A 532 -0.68 -22.90 12.89
CA LEU A 532 -0.65 -24.33 13.17
C LEU A 532 -2.08 -24.86 13.43
N PRO A 533 -2.45 -26.02 12.88
CA PRO A 533 -3.77 -26.59 13.08
C PRO A 533 -3.90 -27.21 14.48
N ARG A 534 -5.09 -27.07 15.09
CA ARG A 534 -5.50 -27.83 16.26
C ARG A 534 -6.29 -29.05 15.79
N GLU A 535 -5.71 -30.23 15.91
CA GLU A 535 -6.35 -31.49 15.51
C GLU A 535 -7.03 -32.16 16.72
N THR A 536 -8.24 -32.68 16.52
CA THR A 536 -8.97 -33.43 17.55
C THR A 536 -8.25 -34.74 17.87
N ASN A 537 -8.18 -35.11 19.15
CA ASN A 537 -7.56 -36.35 19.65
C ASN A 537 -6.05 -36.50 19.36
N LYS A 538 -5.34 -35.39 19.18
CA LYS A 538 -3.88 -35.36 19.13
C LYS A 538 -3.34 -34.28 20.05
N LEU A 539 -2.11 -34.46 20.51
CA LEU A 539 -1.38 -33.41 21.20
C LEU A 539 -1.21 -32.21 20.29
N LEU A 540 -1.24 -31.01 20.87
CA LEU A 540 -0.96 -29.77 20.18
C LEU A 540 0.44 -29.81 19.55
N PRO A 541 0.61 -29.19 18.37
CA PRO A 541 1.91 -29.15 17.71
C PRO A 541 2.90 -28.30 18.52
N ASP A 542 4.19 -28.52 18.31
CA ASP A 542 5.25 -27.74 18.94
C ASP A 542 5.05 -26.24 18.67
N TRP A 543 5.35 -25.41 19.67
CA TRP A 543 5.21 -23.95 19.60
C TRP A 543 3.80 -23.42 19.38
N TYR A 544 2.77 -24.25 19.60
CA TYR A 544 1.39 -23.80 19.54
C TYR A 544 1.12 -22.68 20.56
N ILE A 545 0.32 -21.70 20.17
CA ILE A 545 -0.02 -20.54 21.00
C ILE A 545 -1.48 -20.67 21.39
N ASN A 546 -1.77 -20.68 22.69
CA ASN A 546 -3.12 -20.70 23.25
C ASN A 546 -3.51 -19.36 23.86
N PHE A 547 -4.78 -19.01 23.70
CA PHE A 547 -5.41 -17.85 24.34
C PHE A 547 -6.57 -18.29 25.24
N PRO A 548 -6.86 -17.57 26.33
CA PRO A 548 -7.99 -17.87 27.22
C PRO A 548 -9.32 -17.57 26.53
N ASN A 549 -10.37 -18.28 26.93
CA ASN A 549 -11.67 -18.20 26.26
C ASN A 549 -12.40 -16.86 26.45
N ASP A 550 -12.20 -16.20 27.60
CA ASP A 550 -12.89 -14.97 28.03
C ASP A 550 -12.19 -13.67 27.60
N PHE A 551 -11.11 -13.75 26.82
CA PHE A 551 -10.43 -12.55 26.34
C PHE A 551 -11.25 -11.82 25.28
N ALA A 552 -11.35 -10.49 25.40
CA ALA A 552 -12.08 -9.65 24.46
C ALA A 552 -11.48 -9.69 23.04
N ASP A 553 -12.33 -9.45 22.04
CA ASP A 553 -11.96 -9.55 20.62
C ASP A 553 -10.97 -8.46 20.17
N ASP A 554 -11.00 -7.30 20.82
CA ASP A 554 -10.12 -6.14 20.58
C ASP A 554 -8.64 -6.48 20.79
N TYR A 555 -8.31 -7.36 21.73
CA TYR A 555 -6.97 -7.88 21.94
C TYR A 555 -6.35 -8.45 20.65
N PHE A 556 -7.14 -9.16 19.85
CA PHE A 556 -6.67 -9.83 18.64
C PHE A 556 -6.46 -8.85 17.49
N ASP A 557 -7.04 -7.65 17.56
CA ASP A 557 -6.83 -6.61 16.56
C ASP A 557 -5.38 -6.12 16.56
N HIS A 558 -4.68 -6.17 17.71
CA HIS A 558 -3.27 -5.79 17.84
C HIS A 558 -2.34 -6.68 16.99
N TYR A 559 -2.68 -7.97 16.84
CA TYR A 559 -1.93 -8.90 15.98
C TYR A 559 -2.15 -8.59 14.50
N SER A 560 -3.34 -8.08 14.14
CA SER A 560 -3.69 -7.69 12.77
C SER A 560 -3.31 -6.25 12.41
N ALA A 561 -2.75 -5.51 13.37
CA ALA A 561 -2.39 -4.11 13.19
C ALA A 561 -1.17 -3.93 12.29
N GLU A 562 -0.31 -4.94 12.14
CA GLU A 562 0.90 -4.87 11.33
C GLU A 562 0.86 -5.74 10.07
N ASN A 563 1.62 -5.30 9.07
CA ASN A 563 1.79 -6.01 7.81
C ASN A 563 3.27 -6.27 7.56
N ARG A 564 3.62 -7.51 7.19
CA ARG A 564 4.97 -7.86 6.74
C ARG A 564 5.23 -7.32 5.34
N ILE A 565 6.15 -6.37 5.21
CA ILE A 565 6.48 -5.70 3.94
C ILE A 565 7.94 -5.90 3.57
N ASP A 566 8.19 -6.15 2.29
CA ASP A 566 9.53 -6.16 1.73
C ASP A 566 9.89 -4.74 1.27
N GLU A 567 10.97 -4.21 1.83
CA GLU A 567 11.53 -2.91 1.48
C GLU A 567 12.60 -3.12 0.41
N TYR A 568 12.38 -2.52 -0.75
CA TYR A 568 13.32 -2.51 -1.87
C TYR A 568 13.98 -1.13 -1.97
N ASP A 569 15.24 -1.14 -2.38
CA ASP A 569 16.02 0.06 -2.65
C ASP A 569 15.39 0.77 -3.84
N LYS A 570 14.89 1.98 -3.58
CA LYS A 570 14.08 2.73 -4.54
C LYS A 570 14.85 3.14 -5.80
N ILE A 571 16.18 3.02 -5.81
CA ILE A 571 17.05 3.41 -6.92
C ILE A 571 17.49 2.18 -7.71
N THR A 572 17.89 1.12 -7.02
CA THR A 572 18.46 -0.09 -7.65
C THR A 572 17.46 -1.23 -7.79
N ASN A 573 16.26 -1.09 -7.22
CA ASN A 573 15.24 -2.13 -7.07
C ASN A 573 15.75 -3.41 -6.39
N LYS A 574 16.88 -3.32 -5.67
CA LYS A 574 17.43 -4.43 -4.91
C LYS A 574 16.68 -4.55 -3.59
N TYR A 575 16.36 -5.78 -3.21
CA TYR A 575 15.81 -6.06 -1.89
C TYR A 575 16.75 -5.50 -0.80
N ILE A 576 16.23 -4.64 0.09
CA ILE A 576 16.95 -4.14 1.25
C ILE A 576 16.70 -5.08 2.43
N ARG A 577 15.42 -5.21 2.83
CA ARG A 577 15.02 -5.96 4.03
C ARG A 577 13.51 -6.17 4.09
N THR A 578 13.08 -7.23 4.74
CA THR A 578 11.69 -7.40 5.21
C THR A 578 11.53 -6.75 6.58
N ARG A 579 10.43 -6.04 6.81
CA ARG A 579 10.04 -5.56 8.15
C ARG A 579 8.54 -5.61 8.34
N TRP A 580 8.10 -5.70 9.59
CA TRP A 580 6.69 -5.53 9.93
C TRP A 580 6.39 -4.04 10.11
N LYS A 581 5.29 -3.59 9.50
CA LYS A 581 4.89 -2.18 9.50
C LYS A 581 3.48 -2.03 10.05
N LEU A 582 3.36 -1.20 11.09
CA LEU A 582 2.10 -0.78 11.68
C LEU A 582 1.19 -0.08 10.68
N THR A 583 -0.07 -0.48 10.67
CA THR A 583 -1.15 0.18 9.94
C THR A 583 -1.52 1.47 10.65
N ALA A 584 -1.61 2.57 9.91
CA ALA A 584 -1.92 3.87 10.49
C ALA A 584 -3.25 3.86 11.26
N GLY A 585 -3.24 4.38 12.50
CA GLY A 585 -4.42 4.48 13.36
C GLY A 585 -4.78 3.20 14.13
N ARG A 586 -3.91 2.17 14.10
CA ARG A 586 -4.05 0.95 14.92
C ARG A 586 -2.93 0.84 15.94
N GLU A 587 -3.17 0.06 16.98
CA GLU A 587 -2.21 -0.24 18.05
C GLU A 587 -1.72 -1.70 17.94
N ASN A 588 -0.46 -1.97 18.29
CA ASN A 588 0.19 -3.28 18.15
C ASN A 588 0.85 -3.79 19.46
N HIS A 589 0.66 -3.09 20.57
CA HIS A 589 1.37 -3.30 21.84
C HIS A 589 1.45 -4.77 22.27
N LEU A 590 0.31 -5.49 22.21
CA LEU A 590 0.21 -6.89 22.63
C LEU A 590 0.88 -7.89 21.67
N PHE A 591 1.09 -7.50 20.41
CA PHE A 591 1.89 -8.31 19.49
C PHE A 591 3.39 -8.11 19.77
N ASP A 592 3.80 -6.89 20.09
CA ASP A 592 5.18 -6.58 20.50
C ASP A 592 5.53 -7.26 21.82
N THR A 593 4.68 -7.21 22.84
CA THR A 593 4.91 -7.92 24.12
C THR A 593 5.03 -9.42 23.95
N HIS A 594 4.26 -10.04 23.03
CA HIS A 594 4.42 -11.46 22.74
C HIS A 594 5.80 -11.76 22.11
N CYS A 595 6.26 -10.91 21.18
CA CYS A 595 7.62 -11.04 20.63
C CYS A 595 8.69 -10.96 21.73
N TYR A 596 8.49 -10.08 22.70
CA TYR A 596 9.40 -9.93 23.83
C TYR A 596 9.35 -11.15 24.75
N ASN A 597 8.17 -11.72 25.02
CA ASN A 597 8.03 -12.94 25.80
C ASN A 597 8.72 -14.14 25.16
N LEU A 598 8.62 -14.30 23.84
CA LEU A 598 9.30 -15.39 23.13
C LEU A 598 10.83 -15.22 23.18
N ALA A 599 11.32 -13.99 22.99
CA ALA A 599 12.74 -13.69 23.18
C ALA A 599 13.19 -13.87 24.64
N ASN A 600 12.31 -13.59 25.61
CA ASN A 600 12.55 -13.79 27.04
C ASN A 600 12.73 -15.28 27.36
N LEU A 601 11.85 -16.15 26.84
CA LEU A 601 12.00 -17.59 26.95
C LEU A 601 13.35 -18.07 26.36
N GLU A 602 13.70 -17.64 25.15
CA GLU A 602 14.97 -18.01 24.52
C GLU A 602 16.18 -17.58 25.36
N PHE A 603 16.15 -16.35 25.89
CA PHE A 603 17.22 -15.83 26.75
C PHE A 603 17.32 -16.59 28.08
N PHE A 604 16.18 -16.85 28.71
CA PHE A 604 16.10 -17.60 29.96
C PHE A 604 16.64 -19.03 29.78
N ALA A 605 16.18 -19.72 28.74
CA ALA A 605 16.62 -21.07 28.41
C ALA A 605 18.13 -21.12 28.12
N PHE A 606 18.66 -20.14 27.38
CA PHE A 606 20.10 -20.06 27.10
C PHE A 606 20.92 -19.87 28.38
N ASN A 607 20.46 -19.05 29.31
CA ASN A 607 21.16 -18.86 30.58
C ASN A 607 21.15 -20.15 31.42
N ILE A 608 20.03 -20.88 31.46
CA ILE A 608 19.98 -22.19 32.14
C ILE A 608 20.95 -23.18 31.48
N CYS A 609 20.93 -23.30 30.15
CA CYS A 609 21.89 -24.14 29.43
C CYS A 609 23.34 -23.78 29.80
N LYS A 610 23.67 -22.49 29.79
CA LYS A 610 25.03 -22.01 30.01
C LYS A 610 25.51 -22.16 31.45
N TYR A 611 24.69 -21.75 32.42
CA TYR A 611 25.12 -21.58 33.81
C TYR A 611 24.77 -22.79 34.68
N GLU A 612 23.65 -23.47 34.42
CA GLU A 612 23.22 -24.64 35.21
C GLU A 612 23.65 -25.96 34.56
N LEU A 613 23.56 -26.06 33.22
CA LEU A 613 23.88 -27.29 32.49
C LEU A 613 25.30 -27.30 31.89
N ASN A 614 26.03 -26.17 31.95
CA ASN A 614 27.35 -26.00 31.36
C ASN A 614 27.42 -26.29 29.83
N ILE A 615 26.36 -25.96 29.11
CA ILE A 615 26.21 -26.07 27.65
C ILE A 615 26.33 -24.66 27.05
N GLU A 616 27.34 -24.41 26.20
CA GLU A 616 27.63 -23.07 25.68
C GLU A 616 26.62 -22.51 24.65
N TYR A 617 25.63 -23.31 24.26
CA TYR A 617 24.60 -22.95 23.29
C TYR A 617 23.21 -23.37 23.78
N LEU A 618 22.17 -22.78 23.19
CA LEU A 618 20.78 -23.10 23.53
C LEU A 618 20.43 -24.51 23.03
N ASN A 619 20.12 -25.42 23.95
CA ASN A 619 19.57 -26.74 23.65
C ASN A 619 18.19 -26.88 24.30
N TRP A 620 17.14 -26.87 23.48
CA TRP A 620 15.76 -26.96 23.96
C TRP A 620 15.47 -28.27 24.69
N LYS A 621 16.03 -29.40 24.24
CA LYS A 621 15.75 -30.69 24.86
C LYS A 621 16.26 -30.72 26.30
N ASP A 622 17.52 -30.35 26.50
CA ASP A 622 18.15 -30.35 27.82
C ASP A 622 17.50 -29.30 28.73
N PHE A 623 17.14 -28.12 28.19
CA PHE A 623 16.40 -27.10 28.93
C PHE A 623 15.04 -27.61 29.42
N TRP A 624 14.26 -28.28 28.56
CA TRP A 624 12.95 -28.80 28.95
C TRP A 624 13.06 -29.97 29.93
N GLU A 625 14.06 -30.86 29.77
CA GLU A 625 14.33 -31.92 30.76
C GLU A 625 14.72 -31.34 32.13
N TYR A 626 15.53 -30.29 32.16
CA TYR A 626 15.85 -29.58 33.40
C TYR A 626 14.62 -28.90 34.02
N SER A 627 13.79 -28.24 33.20
CA SER A 627 12.60 -27.52 33.66
C SER A 627 11.56 -28.44 34.31
N LYS A 628 11.49 -29.71 33.88
CA LYS A 628 10.60 -30.73 34.47
C LYS A 628 10.98 -31.15 35.89
N GLN A 629 12.18 -30.83 36.36
CA GLN A 629 12.62 -31.14 37.72
C GLN A 629 11.94 -30.26 38.78
N GLY A 630 11.19 -29.22 38.37
CA GLY A 630 10.34 -28.43 39.26
C GLY A 630 11.02 -27.25 39.95
N TYR A 631 12.14 -26.73 39.42
CA TYR A 631 12.85 -25.60 40.04
C TYR A 631 12.17 -24.23 39.88
N PHE A 632 11.15 -24.12 39.02
CA PHE A 632 10.59 -22.84 38.58
C PHE A 632 9.20 -22.53 39.16
N TYR A 633 8.63 -23.46 39.94
CA TYR A 633 7.37 -23.34 40.66
C TYR A 633 7.52 -24.04 42.01
N ASP A 634 6.74 -23.62 43.00
CA ASP A 634 6.71 -24.26 44.32
C ASP A 634 5.51 -25.22 44.41
N GLU A 635 5.55 -26.22 45.29
CA GLU A 635 4.42 -27.10 45.59
C GLU A 635 3.82 -26.73 46.96
N ILE A 636 2.50 -26.67 47.07
CA ILE A 636 1.82 -26.51 48.36
C ILE A 636 2.10 -27.78 49.18
N LYS A 637 2.87 -27.63 50.27
CA LYS A 637 3.18 -28.73 51.20
C LYS A 637 1.99 -29.18 52.02
#